data_AF-A0A7J2K773-F1
#
_entry.id   AF-A0A7J2K773-F1
#
_cell.length_a   1.000
_cell.length_b   1.000
_cell.length_c   1.000
_cell.angle_alpha   90.00
_cell.angle_beta   90.00
_cell.angle_gamma   90.00
#
_symmetry.space_group_name_H-M   'P 1'
#
loop_
_entity.id
_entity.type
_entity.pdbx_description
1 polymer ?
#
loop_
_entity_poly.entity_id
_entity_poly.type
_entity_poly.pdbx_seq_one_letter_code
_entity_poly.pdbx_strand_id
1 'polypeptide(L)'
;MSDILVGILAYRIASRLGFDERKSLLIMGIWLFNPITYFMSSIWGMFDSIAVLFMLISIKYIIDEKYIRSAIAAGIGIAVKILPALILLPTLAHLLKSGKLDFRNFILKIALPAAAVFLIISTPFLTTPIEYFNALFHHTKSVGGFTYWIAVSTLVNLSNFWYIPFIVFLIVTVYIYRKIGIGFDNDKYIDACAATVAVFLATSPKVNIQYTLTLIPLLLLSKSFWAEKHFKRNFMLLIASAVLWFASSSTILYGYDLNYLGRLYIMESYELRPEYIINILSGMFGGTRFVALSMDFANFKKIDLVILNKWNILLTVAIVSFGLLCILPTPSGVKLHNAPIRVGIPESADSAFIPGSSGSVSQFLKHYDVNYVVLSFSPDFVNTYQGYEPEKDATRYMRFKTAANRWKYRDVKWLIDELHSKGVKVLLGVYLRKEKVKYHYGVQGFAVDWVKSHPEILGFQDVLLFNSTLNINGKNILYADYFSMKVKSLISDFGFDGVYLMDWNNWKIKGDKLSYILPLLENLKSSRCGEIFVEGVDSTNDVNSTLTLVKNADYVILKTAPWVNRIYYVRTDEVSIKSYQRYLSEVLEKLSVDEKRRLLYGIYVFDYVDGWFTPAFEAQREVNAFYQIGVRSGYAIYHSSRYIPYKMTVGG
;
A
#
# COMPACT_ATOMS: atom_id res chain seq x y z
N MET A 1 23.53 12.92 17.48
CA MET A 1 24.30 14.17 17.20
C MET A 1 23.41 15.26 16.61
N SER A 2 22.65 14.99 15.54
CA SER A 2 21.78 15.99 14.90
C SER A 2 20.76 16.63 15.85
N ASP A 3 20.13 15.86 16.76
CA ASP A 3 19.19 16.41 17.75
C ASP A 3 19.84 17.49 18.63
N ILE A 4 21.09 17.27 19.04
CA ILE A 4 21.87 18.21 19.85
C ILE A 4 22.14 19.49 19.07
N LEU A 5 22.57 19.36 17.82
CA LEU A 5 22.82 20.49 16.94
C LEU A 5 21.55 21.29 16.64
N VAL A 6 20.40 20.62 16.46
CA VAL A 6 19.10 21.28 16.33
C VAL A 6 18.75 22.07 17.59
N GLY A 7 18.93 21.48 18.78
CA GLY A 7 18.68 22.17 20.05
C GLY A 7 19.54 23.42 20.22
N ILE A 8 20.85 23.31 19.98
CA ILE A 8 21.80 24.44 20.03
C ILE A 8 21.43 25.51 19.01
N LEU A 9 21.05 25.11 17.79
CA LEU A 9 20.69 26.04 16.74
C LEU A 9 19.37 26.75 17.04
N ALA A 10 18.37 26.04 17.58
CA ALA A 10 17.12 26.63 18.04
C ALA A 10 17.36 27.66 19.15
N TYR A 11 18.21 27.35 20.14
CA TYR A 11 18.65 28.31 21.15
C TYR A 11 19.24 29.58 20.51
N ARG A 12 20.17 29.44 19.56
CA ARG A 12 20.81 30.58 18.89
C ARG A 12 19.83 31.42 18.08
N ILE A 13 18.89 30.78 17.37
CA ILE A 13 17.86 31.48 16.62
C ILE A 13 16.91 32.20 17.58
N ALA A 14 16.49 31.57 18.69
CA ALA A 14 15.64 32.19 19.69
C ALA A 14 16.28 33.47 20.26
N SER A 15 17.55 33.42 20.68
CA SER A 15 18.24 34.61 21.17
C SER A 15 18.34 35.70 20.10
N ARG A 16 18.51 35.33 18.82
CA ARG A 16 18.52 36.28 17.69
C ARG A 16 17.15 36.92 17.44
N LEU A 17 16.05 36.23 17.74
CA LEU A 17 14.66 36.74 17.66
C LEU A 17 14.26 37.58 18.89
N GLY A 18 15.17 37.77 19.86
CA GLY A 18 14.96 38.59 21.05
C GLY A 18 14.29 37.86 22.20
N PHE A 19 14.34 36.52 22.24
CA PHE A 19 14.00 35.77 23.44
C PHE A 19 15.08 35.96 24.52
N ASP A 20 14.66 36.03 25.78
CA ASP A 20 15.57 36.02 26.93
C ASP A 20 16.29 34.66 27.08
N GLU A 21 17.43 34.67 27.77
CA GLU A 21 18.29 33.50 27.95
C GLU A 21 17.53 32.29 28.50
N ARG A 22 16.66 32.53 29.49
CA ARG A 22 15.87 31.47 30.14
C ARG A 22 14.91 30.82 29.14
N LYS A 23 14.23 31.59 28.31
CA LYS A 23 13.34 31.07 27.27
C LYS A 23 14.12 30.37 26.16
N SER A 24 15.26 30.91 25.73
CA SER A 24 16.11 30.25 24.74
C SER A 24 16.59 28.87 25.22
N LEU A 25 17.02 28.76 26.49
CA LEU A 25 17.38 27.48 27.12
C LEU A 25 16.18 26.54 27.23
N LEU A 26 15.01 27.06 27.57
CA LEU A 26 13.78 26.28 27.63
C LEU A 26 13.39 25.71 26.24
N ILE A 27 13.53 26.49 25.17
CA ILE A 27 13.29 26.03 23.79
C ILE A 27 14.22 24.85 23.45
N MET A 28 15.51 24.98 23.75
CA MET A 28 16.48 23.89 23.56
C MET A 28 16.13 22.67 24.39
N GLY A 29 15.80 22.85 25.67
CA GLY A 29 15.42 21.77 26.58
C GLY A 29 14.17 21.04 26.11
N ILE A 30 13.11 21.77 25.72
CA ILE A 30 11.87 21.16 25.23
C ILE A 30 12.13 20.34 23.97
N TRP A 31 12.99 20.81 23.04
CA TRP A 31 13.33 20.03 21.85
C TRP A 31 14.08 18.74 22.20
N LEU A 32 15.13 18.83 23.03
CA LEU A 32 16.02 17.72 23.36
C LEU A 32 15.31 16.62 24.16
N PHE A 33 14.45 17.02 25.09
CA PHE A 33 13.73 16.11 25.98
C PHE A 33 12.28 15.89 25.55
N ASN A 34 11.92 16.31 24.34
CA ASN A 34 10.62 15.98 23.77
C ASN A 34 10.52 14.45 23.58
N PRO A 35 9.44 13.80 24.06
CA PRO A 35 9.25 12.37 23.83
C PRO A 35 9.28 11.97 22.36
N ILE A 36 8.79 12.82 21.45
CA ILE A 36 8.81 12.56 20.00
C ILE A 36 10.24 12.59 19.48
N THR A 37 11.01 13.63 19.79
CA THR A 37 12.42 13.76 19.36
C THR A 37 13.26 12.60 19.88
N TYR A 38 13.20 12.35 21.18
CA TYR A 38 13.98 11.32 21.83
C TYR A 38 13.65 9.93 21.30
N PHE A 39 12.35 9.59 21.20
CA PHE A 39 11.91 8.27 20.73
C PHE A 39 12.28 8.06 19.26
N MET A 40 12.06 9.04 18.39
CA MET A 40 12.33 8.91 16.96
C MET A 40 13.80 8.61 16.66
N SER A 41 14.70 9.37 17.26
CA SER A 41 16.13 9.21 17.01
C SER A 41 16.71 8.00 17.73
N SER A 42 16.34 7.76 19.00
CA SER A 42 17.03 6.81 19.87
C SER A 42 16.42 5.41 19.88
N ILE A 43 15.10 5.30 19.67
CA ILE A 43 14.36 4.03 19.75
C ILE A 43 13.89 3.60 18.37
N TRP A 44 13.25 4.50 17.61
CA TRP A 44 12.75 4.20 16.27
C TRP A 44 13.88 4.13 15.23
N GLY A 45 14.99 4.83 15.46
CA GLY A 45 16.13 4.88 14.53
C GLY A 45 15.88 5.73 13.27
N MET A 46 14.95 6.68 13.34
CA MET A 46 14.66 7.59 12.22
C MET A 46 15.61 8.79 12.23
N PHE A 47 16.11 9.17 11.04
CA PHE A 47 17.09 10.24 10.87
C PHE A 47 16.50 11.61 10.49
N ASP A 48 15.20 11.82 10.73
CA ASP A 48 14.46 13.04 10.40
C ASP A 48 15.12 14.32 10.96
N SER A 49 15.78 14.23 12.12
CA SER A 49 16.49 15.36 12.73
C SER A 49 17.65 15.91 11.90
N ILE A 50 18.22 15.14 10.95
CA ILE A 50 19.19 15.66 9.98
C ILE A 50 18.50 16.68 9.05
N ALA A 51 17.32 16.34 8.54
CA ALA A 51 16.55 17.24 7.68
C ALA A 51 16.11 18.50 8.44
N VAL A 52 15.69 18.36 9.70
CA VAL A 52 15.34 19.49 10.59
C VAL A 52 16.54 20.40 10.85
N LEU A 53 17.73 19.85 11.08
CA LEU A 53 18.96 20.63 11.26
C LEU A 53 19.21 21.54 10.05
N PHE A 54 19.21 20.98 8.84
CA PHE A 54 19.45 21.76 7.62
C PHE A 54 18.33 22.76 7.31
N MET A 55 17.08 22.44 7.67
CA MET A 55 15.98 23.40 7.63
C MET A 55 16.24 24.60 8.56
N LEU A 56 16.64 24.39 9.81
CA LEU A 56 16.95 25.49 10.73
C LEU A 56 18.20 26.28 10.30
N ILE A 57 19.21 25.63 9.71
CA ILE A 57 20.37 26.32 9.15
C ILE A 57 19.93 27.23 8.00
N SER A 58 19.05 26.74 7.14
CA SER A 58 18.45 27.53 6.05
C SER A 58 17.70 28.74 6.59
N ILE A 59 16.82 28.57 7.58
CA ILE A 59 16.07 29.66 8.23
C ILE A 59 17.01 30.68 8.87
N LYS A 60 18.02 30.23 9.62
CA LYS A 60 19.03 31.11 10.21
C LYS A 60 19.71 31.96 9.13
N TYR A 61 20.08 31.36 8.00
CA TYR A 61 20.70 32.09 6.90
C TYR A 61 19.73 33.03 6.17
N ILE A 62 18.42 32.77 6.14
CA ILE A 62 17.44 33.76 5.68
C ILE A 62 17.40 34.97 6.61
N ILE A 63 17.37 34.73 7.93
CA ILE A 63 17.40 35.79 8.96
C ILE A 63 18.69 36.62 8.87
N ASP A 64 19.81 35.95 8.59
CA ASP A 64 21.13 36.59 8.37
C ASP A 64 21.30 37.17 6.95
N GLU A 65 20.28 37.11 6.09
CA GLU A 65 20.26 37.58 4.70
C GLU A 65 21.33 36.94 3.78
N LYS A 66 21.79 35.74 4.13
CA LYS A 66 22.77 34.93 3.40
C LYS A 66 22.07 33.93 2.49
N TYR A 67 21.37 34.42 1.46
CA TYR A 67 20.44 33.64 0.63
C TYR A 67 21.04 32.38 -0.03
N ILE A 68 22.22 32.47 -0.65
CA ILE A 68 22.84 31.30 -1.31
C ILE A 68 23.22 30.22 -0.28
N ARG A 69 23.71 30.61 0.91
CA ARG A 69 24.02 29.66 1.98
C ARG A 69 22.76 29.02 2.53
N SER A 70 21.68 29.80 2.63
CA SER A 70 20.36 29.27 2.96
C SER A 70 19.88 28.24 1.94
N ALA A 71 20.07 28.53 0.66
CA ALA A 71 19.68 27.66 -0.45
C ALA A 71 20.44 26.33 -0.44
N ILE A 72 21.76 26.37 -0.21
CA ILE A 72 22.59 25.16 -0.08
C ILE A 72 22.09 24.30 1.08
N ALA A 73 21.86 24.91 2.26
CA ALA A 73 21.33 24.19 3.41
C ALA A 73 19.94 23.59 3.13
N ALA A 74 19.04 24.36 2.50
CA ALA A 74 17.72 23.86 2.10
C ALA A 74 17.84 22.67 1.13
N GLY A 75 18.70 22.75 0.11
CA GLY A 75 18.93 21.67 -0.86
C GLY A 75 19.41 20.37 -0.19
N ILE A 76 20.32 20.46 0.78
CA ILE A 76 20.76 19.29 1.57
C ILE A 76 19.60 18.74 2.40
N GLY A 77 18.86 19.61 3.09
CA GLY A 77 17.69 19.19 3.88
C GLY A 77 16.65 18.46 3.04
N ILE A 78 16.32 19.01 1.86
CA ILE A 78 15.38 18.44 0.88
C ILE A 78 15.86 17.08 0.37
N ALA A 79 17.16 16.93 0.11
CA ALA A 79 17.74 15.67 -0.34
C ALA A 79 17.69 14.58 0.74
N VAL A 80 17.84 14.95 2.01
CA VAL A 80 17.67 14.01 3.14
C VAL A 80 16.20 13.63 3.29
N LYS A 81 15.29 14.62 3.30
CA LYS A 81 13.84 14.42 3.25
C LYS A 81 13.16 15.58 2.55
N ILE A 82 12.10 15.30 1.80
CA ILE A 82 11.40 16.33 1.02
C ILE A 82 10.66 17.38 1.86
N LEU A 83 10.30 17.10 3.12
CA LEU A 83 9.50 17.99 3.97
C LEU A 83 10.09 19.41 4.15
N PRO A 84 11.40 19.59 4.41
CA PRO A 84 12.06 20.90 4.36
C PRO A 84 11.76 21.76 3.13
N ALA A 85 11.34 21.21 1.99
CA ALA A 85 10.95 22.03 0.83
C ALA A 85 9.78 22.98 1.16
N LEU A 86 8.94 22.63 2.14
CA LEU A 86 7.79 23.44 2.56
C LEU A 86 8.20 24.84 3.03
N ILE A 87 9.38 25.02 3.62
CA ILE A 87 9.83 26.34 4.10
C ILE A 87 10.21 27.29 2.95
N LEU A 88 10.36 26.81 1.71
CA LEU A 88 10.60 27.68 0.56
C LEU A 88 9.39 28.59 0.25
N LEU A 89 8.17 28.11 0.51
CA LEU A 89 6.94 28.87 0.29
C LEU A 89 6.82 30.11 1.22
N PRO A 90 6.94 30.00 2.56
CA PRO A 90 6.96 31.17 3.43
C PRO A 90 8.20 32.04 3.19
N THR A 91 9.33 31.46 2.80
CA THR A 91 10.54 32.23 2.45
C THR A 91 10.31 33.11 1.24
N LEU A 92 9.71 32.58 0.17
CA LEU A 92 9.31 33.35 -1.00
C LEU A 92 8.40 34.51 -0.61
N ALA A 93 7.31 34.21 0.11
CA ALA A 93 6.33 35.22 0.49
C ALA A 93 6.92 36.30 1.41
N HIS A 94 7.80 35.92 2.35
CA HIS A 94 8.49 36.86 3.24
C HIS A 94 9.39 37.82 2.45
N LEU A 95 10.29 37.28 1.62
CA LEU A 95 11.29 38.08 0.91
C LEU A 95 10.68 39.00 -0.15
N LEU A 96 9.63 38.55 -0.84
CA LEU A 96 8.88 39.39 -1.78
C LEU A 96 8.15 40.53 -1.05
N LYS A 97 7.42 40.22 0.03
CA LYS A 97 6.64 41.24 0.74
C LYS A 97 7.49 42.20 1.56
N SER A 98 8.64 41.77 2.04
CA SER A 98 9.59 42.64 2.74
C SER A 98 10.42 43.49 1.77
N GLY A 99 10.30 43.28 0.44
CA GLY A 99 11.10 43.95 -0.57
C GLY A 99 12.59 43.56 -0.55
N LYS A 100 12.96 42.48 0.16
CA LYS A 100 14.37 42.07 0.31
C LYS A 100 14.91 41.42 -0.97
N LEU A 101 14.05 40.70 -1.69
CA LEU A 101 14.35 40.16 -3.03
C LEU A 101 13.09 40.26 -3.91
N ASP A 102 13.30 40.44 -5.21
CA ASP A 102 12.25 40.21 -6.21
C ASP A 102 12.16 38.71 -6.60
N PHE A 103 11.15 38.36 -7.40
CA PHE A 103 10.93 36.98 -7.82
C PHE A 103 12.12 36.41 -8.60
N ARG A 104 12.73 37.20 -9.49
CA ARG A 104 13.89 36.79 -10.29
C ARG A 104 15.08 36.43 -9.39
N ASN A 105 15.39 37.28 -8.41
CA ASN A 105 16.48 37.03 -7.49
C ASN A 105 16.18 35.89 -6.51
N PHE A 106 14.92 35.67 -6.12
CA PHE A 106 14.55 34.47 -5.38
C PHE A 106 14.89 33.21 -6.18
N ILE A 107 14.53 33.17 -7.47
CA ILE A 107 14.85 32.02 -8.33
C ILE A 107 16.37 31.82 -8.44
N LEU A 108 17.12 32.89 -8.76
CA LEU A 108 18.57 32.79 -8.98
C LEU A 108 19.37 32.51 -7.71
N LYS A 109 18.97 33.05 -6.55
CA LYS A 109 19.76 32.97 -5.31
C LYS A 109 19.26 31.89 -4.35
N ILE A 110 18.03 31.38 -4.52
CA ILE A 110 17.42 30.40 -3.61
C ILE A 110 16.94 29.16 -4.36
N ALA A 111 15.97 29.30 -5.26
CA ALA A 111 15.32 28.12 -5.86
C ALA A 111 16.30 27.27 -6.70
N LEU A 112 17.06 27.91 -7.61
CA LEU A 112 18.02 27.22 -8.47
C LEU A 112 19.18 26.60 -7.68
N PRO A 113 19.86 27.29 -6.75
CA PRO A 113 20.92 26.67 -5.96
C PRO A 113 20.42 25.51 -5.08
N ALA A 114 19.23 25.62 -4.47
CA ALA A 114 18.65 24.53 -3.71
C ALA A 114 18.34 23.30 -4.59
N ALA A 115 17.76 23.52 -5.77
CA ALA A 115 17.49 22.47 -6.75
C ALA A 115 18.78 21.83 -7.27
N ALA A 116 19.82 22.63 -7.54
CA ALA A 116 21.12 22.13 -7.98
C ALA A 116 21.76 21.22 -6.93
N VAL A 117 21.77 21.62 -5.66
CA VAL A 117 22.30 20.77 -4.56
C VAL A 117 21.50 19.48 -4.42
N PHE A 118 20.16 19.55 -4.47
CA PHE A 118 19.30 18.38 -4.44
C PHE A 118 19.61 17.40 -5.59
N LEU A 119 19.76 17.92 -6.82
CA LEU A 119 20.05 17.11 -8.00
C LEU A 119 21.47 16.52 -7.97
N ILE A 120 22.46 17.28 -7.48
CA ILE A 120 23.84 16.79 -7.30
C ILE A 120 23.86 15.59 -6.36
N ILE A 121 23.18 15.68 -5.21
CA ILE A 121 23.09 14.57 -4.26
C ILE A 121 22.30 13.39 -4.87
N SER A 122 21.31 13.67 -5.71
CA SER A 122 20.50 12.66 -6.40
C SER A 122 21.20 11.99 -7.59
N THR A 123 22.40 12.44 -7.99
CA THR A 123 23.08 11.97 -9.21
C THR A 123 23.14 10.46 -9.41
N PRO A 124 23.36 9.61 -8.38
CA PRO A 124 23.40 8.15 -8.59
C PRO A 124 22.08 7.56 -9.08
N PHE A 125 20.96 8.24 -8.84
CA PHE A 125 19.61 7.77 -9.18
C PHE A 125 19.07 8.39 -10.49
N LEU A 126 19.79 9.34 -11.08
CA LEU A 126 19.37 10.03 -12.30
C LEU A 126 19.61 9.20 -13.58
N THR A 127 20.17 7.99 -13.47
CA THR A 127 20.24 7.01 -14.57
C THR A 127 18.86 6.43 -14.91
N THR A 128 17.93 6.40 -13.95
CA THR A 128 16.53 6.01 -14.10
C THR A 128 15.62 7.10 -13.52
N PRO A 129 15.57 8.29 -14.15
CA PRO A 129 15.02 9.49 -13.52
C PRO A 129 13.51 9.40 -13.31
N ILE A 130 12.78 8.76 -14.24
CA ILE A 130 11.32 8.60 -14.14
C ILE A 130 10.98 7.72 -12.92
N GLU A 131 11.65 6.60 -12.76
CA GLU A 131 11.49 5.69 -11.63
C GLU A 131 11.85 6.37 -10.31
N TYR A 132 12.95 7.12 -10.29
CA TYR A 132 13.40 7.87 -9.12
C TYR A 132 12.36 8.92 -8.68
N PHE A 133 11.87 9.75 -9.60
CA PHE A 133 10.85 10.75 -9.28
C PHE A 133 9.52 10.09 -8.90
N ASN A 134 9.12 9.01 -9.56
CA ASN A 134 7.94 8.25 -9.17
C ASN A 134 8.06 7.71 -7.74
N ALA A 135 9.23 7.24 -7.34
CA ALA A 135 9.48 6.79 -5.96
C ALA A 135 9.39 7.95 -4.95
N LEU A 136 9.96 9.11 -5.26
CA LEU A 136 9.89 10.31 -4.41
C LEU A 136 8.45 10.78 -4.17
N PHE A 137 7.59 10.71 -5.18
CA PHE A 137 6.19 11.16 -5.10
C PHE A 137 5.16 10.05 -4.83
N HIS A 138 5.61 8.79 -4.67
CA HIS A 138 4.75 7.62 -4.47
C HIS A 138 3.82 7.76 -3.26
N HIS A 139 4.28 8.42 -2.21
CA HIS A 139 3.57 8.53 -0.93
C HIS A 139 2.29 9.38 -0.96
N THR A 140 2.01 10.08 -2.06
CA THR A 140 0.80 10.91 -2.25
C THR A 140 -0.51 10.12 -2.21
N LYS A 141 -0.46 8.79 -2.35
CA LYS A 141 -1.64 7.90 -2.40
C LYS A 141 -1.86 7.08 -1.12
N SER A 142 -0.97 7.20 -0.13
CA SER A 142 -1.02 6.41 1.10
C SER A 142 -1.50 7.23 2.29
N VAL A 143 -2.13 6.58 3.26
CA VAL A 143 -2.54 7.23 4.51
C VAL A 143 -1.48 6.98 5.59
N GLY A 144 -1.24 7.99 6.43
CA GLY A 144 -0.31 7.88 7.55
C GLY A 144 -0.98 7.35 8.82
N GLY A 145 -0.18 6.89 9.79
CA GLY A 145 -0.67 6.37 11.06
C GLY A 145 -1.00 7.44 12.11
N PHE A 146 -0.65 8.71 11.88
CA PHE A 146 -0.81 9.79 12.83
C PHE A 146 -1.61 10.95 12.22
N THR A 147 -2.82 10.64 11.75
CA THR A 147 -3.72 11.59 11.11
C THR A 147 -5.19 11.20 11.26
N TYR A 148 -6.09 12.19 11.21
CA TYR A 148 -7.54 11.94 11.20
C TYR A 148 -8.01 11.34 9.87
N TRP A 149 -7.20 11.41 8.81
CA TRP A 149 -7.53 10.84 7.49
C TRP A 149 -7.70 9.31 7.52
N ILE A 150 -7.17 8.62 8.54
CA ILE A 150 -7.37 7.17 8.75
C ILE A 150 -8.86 6.81 8.74
N ALA A 151 -9.72 7.65 9.35
CA ALA A 151 -11.16 7.43 9.39
C ALA A 151 -11.87 7.82 8.09
N VAL A 152 -11.31 8.75 7.30
CA VAL A 152 -11.92 9.25 6.06
C VAL A 152 -11.58 8.34 4.87
N SER A 153 -10.37 7.79 4.86
CA SER A 153 -9.87 6.92 3.79
C SER A 153 -10.60 5.60 3.64
N THR A 154 -11.39 5.21 4.64
CA THR A 154 -12.22 4.00 4.58
C THR A 154 -13.48 4.18 3.76
N LEU A 155 -13.90 5.44 3.55
CA LEU A 155 -15.10 5.80 2.82
C LEU A 155 -14.78 6.31 1.41
N VAL A 156 -13.61 6.91 1.24
CA VAL A 156 -13.21 7.57 0.02
C VAL A 156 -11.87 7.01 -0.42
N ASN A 157 -11.83 6.53 -1.67
CA ASN A 157 -10.57 6.18 -2.31
C ASN A 157 -9.76 7.46 -2.57
N LEU A 158 -8.88 7.81 -1.63
CA LEU A 158 -8.06 9.01 -1.69
C LEU A 158 -7.12 9.03 -2.90
N SER A 159 -6.82 7.88 -3.51
CA SER A 159 -5.98 7.84 -4.72
C SER A 159 -6.63 8.57 -5.92
N ASN A 160 -7.97 8.67 -5.95
CA ASN A 160 -8.70 9.40 -6.98
C ASN A 160 -8.78 10.91 -6.71
N PHE A 161 -8.50 11.35 -5.47
CA PHE A 161 -8.71 12.73 -5.01
C PHE A 161 -7.46 13.34 -4.36
N TRP A 162 -6.28 12.79 -4.68
CA TRP A 162 -5.00 13.18 -4.05
C TRP A 162 -4.68 14.69 -4.17
N TYR A 163 -5.25 15.37 -5.18
CA TYR A 163 -5.07 16.80 -5.43
C TYR A 163 -5.90 17.70 -4.49
N ILE A 164 -7.01 17.22 -3.92
CA ILE A 164 -7.89 18.04 -3.05
C ILE A 164 -7.14 18.50 -1.79
N PRO A 165 -6.49 17.61 -1.01
CA PRO A 165 -5.63 18.00 0.11
C PRO A 165 -4.62 19.10 -0.24
N PHE A 166 -4.00 19.00 -1.42
CA PHE A 166 -2.98 19.95 -1.86
C PHE A 166 -3.57 21.33 -2.20
N ILE A 167 -4.74 21.37 -2.85
CA ILE A 167 -5.45 22.63 -3.12
C ILE A 167 -5.86 23.30 -1.80
N VAL A 168 -6.42 22.54 -0.86
CA VAL A 168 -6.80 23.06 0.47
C VAL A 168 -5.58 23.59 1.22
N PHE A 169 -4.45 22.85 1.19
CA PHE A 169 -3.17 23.29 1.76
C PHE A 169 -2.77 24.68 1.24
N LEU A 170 -2.76 24.88 -0.09
CA LEU A 170 -2.36 26.15 -0.70
C LEU A 170 -3.31 27.30 -0.32
N ILE A 171 -4.62 27.08 -0.39
CA ILE A 171 -5.63 28.10 -0.07
C ILE A 171 -5.50 28.55 1.40
N VAL A 172 -5.44 27.59 2.34
CA VAL A 172 -5.33 27.88 3.77
C VAL A 172 -4.00 28.55 4.09
N THR A 173 -2.91 28.11 3.49
CA THR A 173 -1.58 28.71 3.69
C THR A 173 -1.56 30.17 3.23
N VAL A 174 -2.07 30.46 2.03
CA VAL A 174 -2.14 31.85 1.52
C VAL A 174 -3.03 32.73 2.39
N TYR A 175 -4.16 32.19 2.87
CA TYR A 175 -5.02 32.89 3.83
C TYR A 175 -4.28 33.26 5.10
N ILE A 176 -3.57 32.30 5.72
CA ILE A 176 -2.81 32.52 6.96
C ILE A 176 -1.68 33.54 6.75
N TYR A 177 -0.96 33.50 5.64
CA TYR A 177 0.08 34.49 5.33
C TYR A 177 -0.45 35.93 5.26
N ARG A 178 -1.69 36.11 4.77
CA ARG A 178 -2.36 37.41 4.78
C ARG A 178 -2.71 37.86 6.20
N LYS A 179 -3.14 36.93 7.05
CA LYS A 179 -3.52 37.20 8.46
C LYS A 179 -2.32 37.49 9.36
N ILE A 180 -1.26 36.71 9.27
CA ILE A 180 -0.01 36.92 10.04
C ILE A 180 0.65 38.26 9.62
N GLY A 181 0.44 38.69 8.38
CA GLY A 181 1.21 39.80 7.81
C GLY A 181 2.65 39.36 7.58
N ILE A 182 2.85 38.30 6.79
CA ILE A 182 4.22 37.88 6.47
C ILE A 182 4.97 38.99 5.72
N GLY A 183 6.26 39.19 6.02
CA GLY A 183 7.13 40.18 5.38
C GLY A 183 7.42 41.43 6.22
N PHE A 184 6.72 41.64 7.34
CA PHE A 184 6.97 42.78 8.21
C PHE A 184 8.19 42.61 9.12
N ASP A 185 8.45 41.40 9.62
CA ASP A 185 9.57 41.10 10.51
C ASP A 185 9.92 39.60 10.48
N ASN A 186 11.01 39.24 11.17
CA ASN A 186 11.50 37.86 11.26
C ASN A 186 10.61 36.98 12.14
N ASP A 187 9.89 37.53 13.11
CA ASP A 187 9.01 36.75 14.00
C ASP A 187 7.82 36.20 13.20
N LYS A 188 7.20 37.05 12.38
CA LYS A 188 6.12 36.68 11.46
C LYS A 188 6.56 35.72 10.37
N TYR A 189 7.84 35.77 9.97
CA TYR A 189 8.42 34.76 9.09
C TYR A 189 8.46 33.38 9.77
N ILE A 190 8.90 33.30 11.03
CA ILE A 190 8.89 32.05 11.79
C ILE A 190 7.47 31.53 12.01
N ASP A 191 6.53 32.41 12.37
CA ASP A 191 5.11 32.04 12.49
C ASP A 191 4.55 31.50 11.17
N ALA A 192 4.93 32.10 10.04
CA ALA A 192 4.55 31.59 8.72
C ALA A 192 5.18 30.22 8.43
N CYS A 193 6.46 30.00 8.74
CA CYS A 193 7.09 28.69 8.61
C CYS A 193 6.39 27.62 9.45
N ALA A 194 6.10 27.90 10.71
CA ALA A 194 5.37 26.99 11.60
C ALA A 194 3.97 26.71 11.06
N ALA A 195 3.25 27.74 10.61
CA ALA A 195 1.93 27.61 10.02
C ALA A 195 1.93 26.75 8.75
N THR A 196 2.88 26.95 7.83
CA THR A 196 2.97 26.14 6.59
C THR A 196 3.10 24.66 6.92
N VAL A 197 3.97 24.31 7.86
CA VAL A 197 4.16 22.91 8.26
C VAL A 197 2.90 22.38 8.98
N ALA A 198 2.30 23.16 9.87
CA ALA A 198 1.06 22.77 10.55
C ALA A 198 -0.10 22.53 9.57
N VAL A 199 -0.29 23.41 8.59
CA VAL A 199 -1.34 23.28 7.56
C VAL A 199 -1.07 22.05 6.69
N PHE A 200 0.19 21.84 6.28
CA PHE A 200 0.54 20.65 5.52
C PHE A 200 0.20 19.36 6.28
N LEU A 201 0.56 19.28 7.56
CA LEU A 201 0.24 18.12 8.40
C LEU A 201 -1.26 18.00 8.71
N ALA A 202 -2.00 19.11 8.74
CA ALA A 202 -3.45 19.10 8.88
C ALA A 202 -4.12 18.54 7.62
N THR A 203 -3.69 18.97 6.43
CA THR A 203 -4.38 18.62 5.19
C THR A 203 -3.88 17.31 4.58
N SER A 204 -2.63 16.91 4.82
CA SER A 204 -2.04 15.73 4.18
C SER A 204 -2.65 14.42 4.68
N PRO A 205 -3.07 13.50 3.78
CA PRO A 205 -3.48 12.16 4.18
C PRO A 205 -2.30 11.31 4.63
N LYS A 206 -1.07 11.62 4.21
CA LYS A 206 0.14 10.91 4.61
C LYS A 206 0.87 11.67 5.70
N VAL A 207 0.50 11.41 6.95
CA VAL A 207 1.23 11.92 8.12
C VAL A 207 1.65 10.78 9.04
N ASN A 208 2.96 10.57 9.10
CA ASN A 208 3.55 9.72 10.11
C ASN A 208 4.07 10.61 11.25
N ILE A 209 4.13 10.06 12.45
CA ILE A 209 4.46 10.80 13.67
C ILE A 209 5.82 11.52 13.61
N GLN A 210 6.82 10.97 12.89
CA GLN A 210 8.13 11.60 12.73
C GLN A 210 8.08 12.96 12.03
N TYR A 211 7.05 13.22 11.20
CA TYR A 211 6.92 14.50 10.51
C TYR A 211 6.68 15.68 11.46
N THR A 212 6.21 15.39 12.67
CA THR A 212 6.06 16.36 13.77
C THR A 212 7.38 17.01 14.16
N LEU A 213 8.52 16.35 13.93
CA LEU A 213 9.86 16.89 14.23
C LEU A 213 10.18 18.15 13.43
N THR A 214 9.61 18.30 12.23
CA THR A 214 9.74 19.53 11.43
C THR A 214 8.96 20.69 12.08
N LEU A 215 7.84 20.40 12.74
CA LEU A 215 6.96 21.41 13.32
C LEU A 215 7.41 21.90 14.70
N ILE A 216 7.86 20.99 15.57
CA ILE A 216 8.21 21.30 16.98
C ILE A 216 9.14 22.52 17.12
N PRO A 217 10.33 22.56 16.48
CA PRO A 217 11.25 23.68 16.67
C PRO A 217 10.69 24.98 16.09
N LEU A 218 9.89 24.92 15.03
CA LEU A 218 9.25 26.11 14.45
C LEU A 218 8.18 26.69 15.39
N LEU A 219 7.38 25.83 16.05
CA LEU A 219 6.44 26.26 17.08
C LEU A 219 7.18 26.87 18.28
N LEU A 220 8.28 26.25 18.73
CA LEU A 220 9.03 26.76 19.88
C LEU A 220 9.73 28.10 19.57
N LEU A 221 10.10 28.36 18.32
CA LEU A 221 10.67 29.63 17.88
C LEU A 221 9.61 30.71 17.58
N SER A 222 8.34 30.33 17.44
CA SER A 222 7.21 31.24 17.18
C SER A 222 6.89 32.08 18.42
N LYS A 223 6.81 33.41 18.27
CA LYS A 223 6.38 34.29 19.38
C LYS A 223 4.90 34.07 19.73
N SER A 224 4.07 33.76 18.73
CA SER A 224 2.66 33.42 18.93
C SER A 224 2.47 32.23 19.88
N PHE A 225 3.33 31.20 19.78
CA PHE A 225 3.31 30.06 20.69
C PHE A 225 3.49 30.47 22.17
N TRP A 226 4.39 31.42 22.45
CA TRP A 226 4.67 31.85 23.81
C TRP A 226 3.67 32.87 24.34
N ALA A 227 3.08 33.68 23.46
CA ALA A 227 2.09 34.70 23.81
C ALA A 227 0.74 34.09 24.19
N GLU A 228 0.30 33.05 23.48
CA GLU A 228 -1.09 32.59 23.51
C GLU A 228 -1.23 31.22 24.18
N LYS A 229 -2.20 31.08 25.11
CA LYS A 229 -2.40 29.85 25.90
C LYS A 229 -2.86 28.66 25.04
N HIS A 230 -3.63 28.92 23.99
CA HIS A 230 -4.22 27.88 23.13
C HIS A 230 -3.17 27.13 22.30
N PHE A 231 -2.13 27.82 21.82
CA PHE A 231 -0.99 27.18 21.14
C PHE A 231 -0.28 26.17 22.05
N LYS A 232 0.04 26.57 23.29
CA LYS A 232 0.68 25.69 24.28
C LYS A 232 -0.19 24.50 24.62
N ARG A 233 -1.51 24.72 24.80
CA ARG A 233 -2.49 23.66 25.06
C ARG A 233 -2.51 22.63 23.91
N ASN A 234 -2.64 23.09 22.67
CA ASN A 234 -2.69 22.21 21.50
C ASN A 234 -1.37 21.45 21.29
N PHE A 235 -0.23 22.10 21.56
CA PHE A 235 1.07 21.45 21.58
C PHE A 235 1.17 20.36 22.65
N MET A 236 0.78 20.64 23.90
CA MET A 236 0.81 19.63 24.97
C MET A 236 -0.12 18.44 24.67
N LEU A 237 -1.30 18.69 24.11
CA LEU A 237 -2.22 17.63 23.68
C LEU A 237 -1.65 16.79 22.52
N LEU A 238 -0.92 17.42 21.59
CA LEU A 238 -0.21 16.73 20.51
C LEU A 238 0.92 15.84 21.07
N ILE A 239 1.69 16.31 22.04
CA ILE A 239 2.72 15.49 22.70
C ILE A 239 2.07 14.34 23.48
N ALA A 240 0.98 14.60 24.21
CA ALA A 240 0.25 13.55 24.93
C ALA A 240 -0.29 12.47 23.99
N SER A 241 -0.85 12.87 22.83
CA SER A 241 -1.33 11.90 21.83
C SER A 241 -0.18 11.09 21.23
N ALA A 242 0.97 11.72 20.98
CA ALA A 242 2.16 11.03 20.53
C ALA A 242 2.68 9.99 21.53
N VAL A 243 2.71 10.33 22.83
CA VAL A 243 3.11 9.39 23.89
C VAL A 243 2.18 8.18 23.95
N LEU A 244 0.85 8.40 23.89
CA LEU A 244 -0.12 7.31 23.84
C LEU A 244 0.03 6.45 22.57
N TRP A 245 0.32 7.08 21.44
CA TRP A 245 0.60 6.38 20.20
C TRP A 245 1.86 5.51 20.30
N PHE A 246 2.96 6.02 20.88
CA PHE A 246 4.18 5.22 21.10
C PHE A 246 3.98 4.08 22.07
N ALA A 247 3.31 4.33 23.19
CA ALA A 247 3.03 3.31 24.20
C ALA A 247 2.22 2.17 23.59
N SER A 248 1.13 2.49 22.89
CA SER A 248 0.31 1.49 22.20
C SER A 248 1.07 0.76 21.10
N SER A 249 1.83 1.47 20.24
CA SER A 249 2.65 0.84 19.20
C SER A 249 3.69 -0.12 19.77
N SER A 250 4.31 0.22 20.90
CA SER A 250 5.30 -0.64 21.55
C SER A 250 4.68 -1.93 22.07
N THR A 251 3.47 -1.86 22.63
CA THR A 251 2.73 -3.05 23.08
C THR A 251 2.19 -3.88 21.92
N ILE A 252 1.75 -3.24 20.83
CA ILE A 252 1.34 -3.89 19.57
C ILE A 252 2.50 -4.73 19.00
N LEU A 253 3.71 -4.19 19.06
CA LEU A 253 4.92 -4.84 18.57
C LEU A 253 5.61 -5.72 19.63
N TYR A 254 5.02 -5.86 20.82
CA TYR A 254 5.56 -6.73 21.85
C TYR A 254 5.49 -8.19 21.39
N GLY A 255 6.62 -8.87 21.35
CA GLY A 255 6.72 -10.23 20.80
C GLY A 255 6.79 -10.29 19.27
N TYR A 256 7.07 -9.16 18.59
CA TYR A 256 7.33 -9.15 17.15
C TYR A 256 8.51 -10.08 16.82
N ASP A 257 8.25 -11.09 16.01
CA ASP A 257 9.28 -12.01 15.52
C ASP A 257 10.10 -11.30 14.44
N LEU A 258 11.42 -11.21 14.66
CA LEU A 258 12.38 -10.61 13.73
C LEU A 258 12.42 -11.32 12.37
N ASN A 259 11.96 -12.58 12.27
CA ASN A 259 11.77 -13.25 10.98
C ASN A 259 10.76 -12.53 10.06
N TYR A 260 9.89 -11.69 10.64
CA TYR A 260 8.95 -10.87 9.90
C TYR A 260 9.51 -9.49 9.55
N LEU A 261 10.77 -9.16 9.87
CA LEU A 261 11.37 -7.87 9.51
C LEU A 261 11.23 -7.60 8.01
N GLY A 262 10.69 -6.43 7.65
CA GLY A 262 10.37 -6.07 6.26
C GLY A 262 9.11 -6.71 5.69
N ARG A 263 8.38 -7.50 6.49
CA ARG A 263 7.10 -8.14 6.16
C ARG A 263 6.01 -7.66 7.12
N LEU A 264 4.75 -7.74 6.69
CA LEU A 264 3.63 -7.54 7.60
C LEU A 264 3.49 -8.75 8.52
N TYR A 265 3.44 -8.52 9.83
CA TYR A 265 3.14 -9.54 10.81
C TYR A 265 1.63 -9.74 10.84
N ILE A 266 1.15 -10.93 10.49
CA ILE A 266 -0.25 -11.28 10.74
C ILE A 266 -0.33 -11.51 12.24
N MET A 267 -1.16 -10.74 12.93
CA MET A 267 -1.36 -11.01 14.35
C MET A 267 -2.14 -12.31 14.54
N GLU A 268 -1.82 -13.07 15.58
CA GLU A 268 -2.52 -14.31 15.91
C GLU A 268 -4.00 -14.12 16.27
N SER A 269 -4.42 -12.89 16.60
CA SER A 269 -5.80 -12.51 16.90
C SER A 269 -6.18 -11.22 16.15
N TYR A 270 -7.21 -11.29 15.30
CA TYR A 270 -7.94 -10.12 14.79
C TYR A 270 -8.86 -9.48 15.84
N GLU A 271 -8.83 -9.99 17.08
CA GLU A 271 -9.53 -9.40 18.20
C GLU A 271 -8.91 -8.03 18.49
N LEU A 272 -9.75 -7.00 18.48
CA LEU A 272 -9.39 -5.63 18.82
C LEU A 272 -8.95 -5.56 20.27
N ARG A 273 -7.65 -5.73 20.49
CA ARG A 273 -7.07 -5.46 21.80
C ARG A 273 -7.10 -3.95 22.06
N PRO A 274 -7.24 -3.51 23.33
CA PRO A 274 -7.34 -2.09 23.68
C PRO A 274 -6.20 -1.23 23.10
N GLU A 275 -5.02 -1.80 22.91
CA GLU A 275 -3.85 -1.11 22.37
C GLU A 275 -4.05 -0.64 20.93
N TYR A 276 -4.71 -1.42 20.08
CA TYR A 276 -5.03 -1.03 18.69
C TYR A 276 -5.99 0.14 18.65
N ILE A 277 -7.01 0.11 19.51
CA ILE A 277 -7.99 1.18 19.64
C ILE A 277 -7.28 2.45 20.11
N ILE A 278 -6.45 2.37 21.15
CA ILE A 278 -5.67 3.50 21.66
C ILE A 278 -4.73 4.04 20.58
N ASN A 279 -4.09 3.17 19.78
CA ASN A 279 -3.21 3.58 18.70
C ASN A 279 -3.95 4.40 17.62
N ILE A 280 -5.07 3.89 17.13
CA ILE A 280 -5.88 4.59 16.12
C ILE A 280 -6.42 5.91 16.69
N LEU A 281 -7.01 5.90 17.89
CA LEU A 281 -7.59 7.09 18.51
C LEU A 281 -6.53 8.16 18.79
N SER A 282 -5.35 7.77 19.28
CA SER A 282 -4.25 8.71 19.53
C SER A 282 -3.69 9.30 18.24
N GLY A 283 -3.58 8.52 17.17
CA GLY A 283 -3.19 8.99 15.83
C GLY A 283 -4.20 9.96 15.23
N MET A 284 -5.48 9.64 15.31
CA MET A 284 -6.56 10.54 14.87
C MET A 284 -6.57 11.83 15.68
N PHE A 285 -6.50 11.73 17.01
CA PHE A 285 -6.49 12.89 17.89
C PHE A 285 -5.28 13.78 17.63
N GLY A 286 -4.08 13.21 17.44
CA GLY A 286 -2.88 13.94 17.01
C GLY A 286 -3.10 14.69 15.69
N GLY A 287 -3.70 14.04 14.69
CA GLY A 287 -4.13 14.66 13.44
C GLY A 287 -5.01 15.90 13.66
N THR A 288 -6.00 15.81 14.55
CA THR A 288 -6.87 16.97 14.86
C THR A 288 -6.12 18.11 15.53
N ARG A 289 -5.00 17.85 16.22
CA ARG A 289 -4.17 18.92 16.81
C ARG A 289 -3.42 19.72 15.75
N PHE A 290 -3.02 19.11 14.63
CA PHE A 290 -2.46 19.87 13.50
C PHE A 290 -3.49 20.83 12.89
N VAL A 291 -4.75 20.39 12.78
CA VAL A 291 -5.87 21.26 12.36
C VAL A 291 -6.05 22.41 13.33
N ALA A 292 -6.10 22.13 14.63
CA ALA A 292 -6.25 23.15 15.67
C ALA A 292 -5.10 24.18 15.64
N LEU A 293 -3.85 23.74 15.52
CA LEU A 293 -2.69 24.64 15.41
C LEU A 293 -2.75 25.50 14.14
N SER A 294 -3.26 24.96 13.03
CA SER A 294 -3.47 25.71 11.80
C SER A 294 -4.57 26.76 11.94
N MET A 295 -5.66 26.43 12.66
CA MET A 295 -6.74 27.37 12.98
C MET A 295 -6.29 28.48 13.94
N ASP A 296 -5.41 28.15 14.89
CA ASP A 296 -4.80 29.12 15.81
C ASP A 296 -4.00 30.19 15.02
N PHE A 297 -3.16 29.77 14.07
CA PHE A 297 -2.45 30.70 13.17
C PHE A 297 -3.37 31.48 12.23
N ALA A 298 -4.52 30.90 11.86
CA ALA A 298 -5.55 31.57 11.06
C ALA A 298 -6.40 32.57 11.87
N ASN A 299 -6.20 32.66 13.19
CA ASN A 299 -6.96 33.48 14.13
C ASN A 299 -8.46 33.14 14.16
N PHE A 300 -8.81 31.88 13.87
CA PHE A 300 -10.19 31.39 14.01
C PHE A 300 -10.48 31.06 15.48
N LYS A 301 -10.50 32.08 16.34
CA LYS A 301 -10.71 31.96 17.80
C LYS A 301 -12.06 31.31 18.20
N LYS A 302 -13.03 31.21 17.28
CA LYS A 302 -14.41 30.74 17.53
C LYS A 302 -14.67 29.27 17.21
N ILE A 303 -13.75 28.57 16.55
CA ILE A 303 -13.88 27.13 16.27
C ILE A 303 -12.89 26.39 17.16
N ASP A 304 -13.03 26.56 18.48
CA ASP A 304 -12.23 25.81 19.42
C ASP A 304 -12.74 24.36 19.44
N LEU A 305 -12.10 23.48 18.66
CA LEU A 305 -12.38 22.04 18.67
C LEU A 305 -12.07 21.38 20.02
N VAL A 306 -11.47 22.12 20.98
CA VAL A 306 -11.29 21.70 22.38
C VAL A 306 -12.53 22.01 23.22
N ILE A 307 -13.39 22.96 22.81
CA ILE A 307 -14.67 23.17 23.49
C ILE A 307 -15.58 22.01 23.11
N LEU A 308 -15.74 21.12 24.08
CA LEU A 308 -16.70 20.03 24.19
C LEU A 308 -18.14 20.53 24.00
N ASN A 309 -18.50 21.06 22.82
CA ASN A 309 -19.89 21.15 22.43
C ASN A 309 -20.36 19.70 22.20
N LYS A 310 -21.48 19.31 22.81
CA LYS A 310 -22.09 17.98 22.67
C LYS A 310 -22.14 17.53 21.20
N TRP A 311 -22.32 18.46 20.27
CA TRP A 311 -22.33 18.18 18.83
C TRP A 311 -20.96 17.84 18.22
N ASN A 312 -19.87 18.44 18.70
CA ASN A 312 -18.51 18.10 18.26
C ASN A 312 -18.06 16.75 18.82
N ILE A 313 -18.48 16.42 20.05
CA ILE A 313 -18.30 15.08 20.61
C ILE A 313 -19.12 14.08 19.83
N LEU A 314 -20.41 14.35 19.59
CA LEU A 314 -21.28 13.45 18.85
C LEU A 314 -20.78 13.24 17.42
N LEU A 315 -20.27 14.29 16.76
CA LEU A 315 -19.71 14.21 15.42
C LEU A 315 -18.35 13.48 15.43
N THR A 316 -17.48 13.75 16.39
CA THR A 316 -16.19 13.05 16.51
C THR A 316 -16.42 11.59 16.87
N VAL A 317 -17.30 11.28 17.81
CA VAL A 317 -17.73 9.92 18.16
C VAL A 317 -18.44 9.28 16.97
N ALA A 318 -19.29 9.98 16.21
CA ALA A 318 -19.90 9.42 15.02
C ALA A 318 -18.86 9.13 13.92
N ILE A 319 -17.91 10.04 13.66
CA ILE A 319 -16.83 9.83 12.67
C ILE A 319 -15.87 8.72 13.13
N VAL A 320 -15.54 8.67 14.43
CA VAL A 320 -14.70 7.64 15.03
C VAL A 320 -15.43 6.30 15.04
N SER A 321 -16.67 6.22 15.53
CA SER A 321 -17.48 5.00 15.55
C SER A 321 -17.84 4.52 14.15
N PHE A 322 -18.11 5.41 13.20
CA PHE A 322 -18.36 5.05 11.81
C PHE A 322 -17.07 4.66 11.07
N GLY A 323 -15.98 5.40 11.30
CA GLY A 323 -14.63 5.03 10.85
C GLY A 323 -14.24 3.66 11.40
N LEU A 324 -14.47 3.40 12.69
CA LEU A 324 -14.32 2.10 13.33
C LEU A 324 -15.27 1.07 12.71
N LEU A 325 -16.55 1.35 12.44
CA LEU A 325 -17.45 0.41 11.76
C LEU A 325 -17.03 0.09 10.31
N CYS A 326 -16.29 0.99 9.65
CA CYS A 326 -15.78 0.79 8.28
C CYS A 326 -14.38 0.17 8.22
N ILE A 327 -13.52 0.42 9.22
CA ILE A 327 -12.18 -0.17 9.38
C ILE A 327 -12.30 -1.56 9.99
N LEU A 328 -13.13 -1.68 11.02
CA LEU A 328 -13.22 -2.89 11.79
C LEU A 328 -14.16 -3.83 11.05
N PRO A 329 -13.68 -5.01 10.62
CA PRO A 329 -14.62 -6.08 10.33
C PRO A 329 -15.57 -6.21 11.52
N THR A 330 -16.81 -6.63 11.27
CA THR A 330 -17.62 -7.22 12.34
C THR A 330 -16.74 -8.19 13.13
N PRO A 331 -16.89 -8.39 14.45
CA PRO A 331 -16.05 -9.31 15.21
C PRO A 331 -15.90 -10.71 14.56
N SER A 332 -16.86 -11.07 13.70
CA SER A 332 -16.85 -12.28 12.87
C SER A 332 -16.08 -12.24 11.53
N GLY A 333 -15.67 -11.07 11.01
CA GLY A 333 -15.03 -10.98 9.70
C GLY A 333 -15.98 -11.29 8.53
N VAL A 334 -15.41 -11.80 7.44
CA VAL A 334 -16.16 -12.44 6.36
C VAL A 334 -16.38 -13.91 6.73
N LYS A 335 -17.64 -14.32 6.83
CA LYS A 335 -18.06 -15.71 7.05
C LYS A 335 -18.23 -16.40 5.69
N LEU A 336 -17.36 -17.36 5.43
CA LEU A 336 -17.41 -18.25 4.28
C LEU A 336 -18.26 -19.48 4.62
N HIS A 337 -18.89 -20.07 3.61
CA HIS A 337 -19.67 -21.30 3.81
C HIS A 337 -18.74 -22.51 3.90
N ASN A 338 -19.06 -23.50 4.73
CA ASN A 338 -18.34 -24.76 4.68
C ASN A 338 -18.56 -25.44 3.33
N ALA A 339 -17.48 -25.60 2.57
CA ALA A 339 -17.51 -26.18 1.23
C ALA A 339 -16.39 -27.22 1.09
N PRO A 340 -16.57 -28.25 0.23
CA PRO A 340 -15.60 -29.31 0.08
C PRO A 340 -14.32 -28.85 -0.62
N ILE A 341 -14.38 -27.83 -1.49
CA ILE A 341 -13.20 -27.27 -2.18
C ILE A 341 -12.99 -25.82 -1.73
N ARG A 342 -11.90 -25.57 -1.01
CA ARG A 342 -11.53 -24.25 -0.48
C ARG A 342 -10.11 -23.93 -0.92
N VAL A 343 -9.99 -23.06 -1.92
CA VAL A 343 -8.71 -22.73 -2.55
C VAL A 343 -8.19 -21.40 -2.01
N GLY A 344 -6.96 -21.39 -1.49
CA GLY A 344 -6.21 -20.17 -1.19
C GLY A 344 -5.23 -19.85 -2.31
N ILE A 345 -5.43 -18.71 -2.98
CA ILE A 345 -4.51 -18.23 -4.02
C ILE A 345 -3.76 -17.01 -3.48
N PRO A 346 -2.58 -17.15 -2.87
CA PRO A 346 -1.74 -16.00 -2.54
C PRO A 346 -1.32 -15.25 -3.81
N GLU A 347 -1.00 -13.96 -3.70
CA GLU A 347 -0.44 -13.20 -4.85
C GLU A 347 0.87 -13.83 -5.35
N SER A 348 1.65 -14.35 -4.41
CA SER A 348 2.83 -15.18 -4.60
C SER A 348 3.17 -15.85 -3.27
N ALA A 349 4.03 -16.86 -3.27
CA ALA A 349 4.50 -17.52 -2.05
C ALA A 349 5.01 -16.48 -1.02
N ASP A 350 5.74 -15.46 -1.46
CA ASP A 350 6.28 -14.41 -0.58
C ASP A 350 5.21 -13.54 0.11
N SER A 351 4.01 -13.44 -0.47
CA SER A 351 2.89 -12.68 0.13
C SER A 351 2.26 -13.40 1.32
N ALA A 352 2.37 -14.73 1.39
CA ALA A 352 1.68 -15.56 2.39
C ALA A 352 2.65 -16.25 3.34
N PHE A 353 3.81 -16.69 2.85
CA PHE A 353 4.71 -17.58 3.58
C PHE A 353 6.11 -16.97 3.77
N ILE A 354 6.85 -17.49 4.75
CA ILE A 354 8.27 -17.20 4.97
C ILE A 354 9.05 -18.50 4.67
N PRO A 355 10.05 -18.48 3.77
CA PRO A 355 10.87 -19.67 3.48
C PRO A 355 11.43 -20.29 4.76
N GLY A 356 11.24 -21.61 4.95
CA GLY A 356 11.72 -22.35 6.11
C GLY A 356 10.93 -22.17 7.41
N SER A 357 9.84 -21.40 7.41
CA SER A 357 9.01 -21.15 8.60
C SER A 357 7.69 -21.94 8.58
N SER A 358 7.66 -23.11 9.22
CA SER A 358 6.42 -23.89 9.43
C SER A 358 5.36 -23.12 10.23
N GLY A 359 5.79 -22.16 11.06
CA GLY A 359 4.90 -21.23 11.76
C GLY A 359 4.10 -20.35 10.80
N SER A 360 4.73 -19.84 9.73
CA SER A 360 4.04 -19.05 8.71
C SER A 360 2.98 -19.85 7.94
N VAL A 361 3.24 -21.14 7.70
CA VAL A 361 2.28 -22.06 7.07
C VAL A 361 1.09 -22.33 8.00
N SER A 362 1.36 -22.65 9.26
CA SER A 362 0.31 -22.89 10.27
C SER A 362 -0.58 -21.66 10.46
N GLN A 363 0.02 -20.46 10.45
CA GLN A 363 -0.69 -19.20 10.53
C GLN A 363 -1.59 -18.95 9.31
N PHE A 364 -1.09 -19.19 8.11
CA PHE A 364 -1.87 -19.07 6.88
C PHE A 364 -3.09 -20.01 6.89
N LEU A 365 -2.90 -21.28 7.24
CA LEU A 365 -3.98 -22.26 7.29
C LEU A 365 -5.00 -21.96 8.39
N LYS A 366 -4.55 -21.49 9.56
CA LYS A 366 -5.44 -21.01 10.63
C LYS A 366 -6.30 -19.82 10.18
N HIS A 367 -5.75 -18.95 9.33
CA HIS A 367 -6.45 -17.75 8.89
C HIS A 367 -7.46 -18.02 7.77
N TYR A 368 -7.13 -18.88 6.81
CA TYR A 368 -7.95 -19.11 5.62
C TYR A 368 -8.76 -20.40 5.63
N ASP A 369 -8.38 -21.40 6.43
CA ASP A 369 -8.98 -22.74 6.45
C ASP A 369 -9.23 -23.30 5.03
N VAL A 370 -8.13 -23.46 4.29
CA VAL A 370 -8.13 -23.95 2.91
C VAL A 370 -7.56 -25.36 2.83
N ASN A 371 -8.07 -26.15 1.89
CA ASN A 371 -7.56 -27.49 1.59
C ASN A 371 -6.82 -27.57 0.25
N TYR A 372 -6.81 -26.47 -0.52
CA TYR A 372 -5.96 -26.27 -1.68
C TYR A 372 -5.20 -24.95 -1.55
N VAL A 373 -3.92 -24.95 -1.92
CA VAL A 373 -3.10 -23.73 -2.06
C VAL A 373 -2.51 -23.66 -3.46
N VAL A 374 -2.62 -22.50 -4.10
CA VAL A 374 -2.06 -22.26 -5.44
C VAL A 374 -0.77 -21.45 -5.30
N LEU A 375 0.36 -22.00 -5.74
CA LEU A 375 1.61 -21.26 -5.82
C LEU A 375 1.77 -20.69 -7.22
N SER A 376 1.51 -19.39 -7.37
CA SER A 376 1.45 -18.72 -8.66
C SER A 376 2.80 -18.22 -9.16
N PHE A 377 3.11 -18.55 -10.42
CA PHE A 377 4.33 -18.16 -11.12
C PHE A 377 4.03 -17.60 -12.52
N SER A 378 5.03 -16.93 -13.10
CA SER A 378 4.99 -16.48 -14.48
C SER A 378 5.04 -17.64 -15.47
N PRO A 379 4.63 -17.42 -16.73
CA PRO A 379 4.76 -18.45 -17.75
C PRO A 379 6.22 -18.83 -18.05
N ASP A 380 7.18 -17.93 -17.79
CA ASP A 380 8.60 -18.23 -17.95
C ASP A 380 9.13 -19.25 -16.93
N PHE A 381 8.51 -19.37 -15.74
CA PHE A 381 8.85 -20.43 -14.79
C PHE A 381 8.67 -21.81 -15.43
N VAL A 382 7.64 -21.96 -16.26
CA VAL A 382 7.36 -23.17 -17.05
C VAL A 382 8.24 -23.22 -18.30
N ASN A 383 8.25 -22.17 -19.10
CA ASN A 383 8.91 -22.17 -20.41
C ASN A 383 10.43 -22.36 -20.33
N THR A 384 11.05 -21.88 -19.25
CA THR A 384 12.50 -21.97 -19.05
C THR A 384 12.92 -23.14 -18.16
N TYR A 385 11.98 -23.99 -17.75
CA TYR A 385 12.27 -25.14 -16.89
C TYR A 385 13.15 -26.16 -17.62
N GLN A 386 14.27 -26.55 -17.01
CA GLN A 386 15.23 -27.53 -17.57
C GLN A 386 15.50 -28.71 -16.63
N GLY A 387 14.78 -28.79 -15.51
CA GLY A 387 15.01 -29.77 -14.44
C GLY A 387 15.14 -29.09 -13.08
N TYR A 388 15.10 -29.90 -12.03
CA TYR A 388 15.14 -29.43 -10.66
C TYR A 388 16.58 -29.08 -10.24
N GLU A 389 16.81 -27.80 -10.02
CA GLU A 389 18.08 -27.25 -9.53
C GLU A 389 17.83 -26.54 -8.19
N PRO A 390 18.18 -27.14 -7.03
CA PRO A 390 17.79 -26.65 -5.70
C PRO A 390 18.09 -25.18 -5.42
N GLU A 391 19.20 -24.67 -5.96
CA GLU A 391 19.69 -23.31 -5.72
C GLU A 391 19.18 -22.26 -6.72
N LYS A 392 18.40 -22.68 -7.72
CA LYS A 392 17.88 -21.79 -8.76
C LYS A 392 16.84 -20.82 -8.18
N ASP A 393 16.94 -19.55 -8.57
CA ASP A 393 16.08 -18.47 -8.10
C ASP A 393 14.66 -18.58 -8.68
N ALA A 394 13.67 -18.72 -7.81
CA ALA A 394 12.24 -18.72 -8.14
C ALA A 394 11.60 -17.32 -7.99
N THR A 395 12.18 -16.41 -7.22
CA THR A 395 11.58 -15.09 -6.90
C THR A 395 11.33 -14.25 -8.14
N ARG A 396 12.19 -14.33 -9.16
CA ARG A 396 12.00 -13.55 -10.39
C ARG A 396 10.69 -13.87 -11.11
N TYR A 397 10.13 -15.06 -10.90
CA TYR A 397 8.88 -15.51 -11.51
C TYR A 397 7.64 -15.24 -10.65
N MET A 398 7.81 -14.66 -9.46
CA MET A 398 6.72 -14.30 -8.55
C MET A 398 6.17 -12.90 -8.88
N ARG A 399 4.84 -12.77 -8.82
CA ARG A 399 4.12 -11.49 -9.05
C ARG A 399 4.35 -10.51 -7.90
N PHE A 400 4.28 -10.98 -6.66
CA PHE A 400 4.53 -10.20 -5.46
C PHE A 400 5.84 -10.62 -4.80
N LYS A 401 6.66 -9.64 -4.41
CA LYS A 401 7.93 -9.85 -3.71
C LYS A 401 8.28 -8.68 -2.80
N THR A 402 8.72 -9.00 -1.59
CA THR A 402 9.13 -8.03 -0.55
C THR A 402 10.60 -7.62 -0.66
N ALA A 403 11.36 -8.23 -1.57
CA ALA A 403 12.82 -8.13 -1.73
C ALA A 403 13.65 -8.58 -0.50
N ALA A 404 13.02 -8.91 0.63
CA ALA A 404 13.69 -9.30 1.87
C ALA A 404 14.35 -10.69 1.77
N ASN A 405 13.69 -11.67 1.13
CA ASN A 405 14.25 -13.00 0.91
C ASN A 405 14.09 -13.44 -0.55
N ARG A 406 15.14 -14.06 -1.10
CA ARG A 406 15.04 -14.80 -2.35
C ARG A 406 14.51 -16.20 -2.06
N TRP A 407 13.56 -16.64 -2.87
CA TRP A 407 13.01 -17.98 -2.91
C TRP A 407 13.81 -18.80 -3.90
N LYS A 408 14.31 -19.95 -3.46
CA LYS A 408 14.95 -20.93 -4.31
C LYS A 408 14.00 -22.09 -4.61
N TYR A 409 14.34 -22.93 -5.57
CA TYR A 409 13.55 -24.11 -5.90
C TYR A 409 13.37 -25.03 -4.69
N ARG A 410 14.42 -25.19 -3.88
CA ARG A 410 14.33 -25.96 -2.62
C ARG A 410 13.33 -25.38 -1.62
N ASP A 411 13.16 -24.07 -1.58
CA ASP A 411 12.25 -23.41 -0.64
C ASP A 411 10.80 -23.57 -1.11
N VAL A 412 10.58 -23.55 -2.43
CA VAL A 412 9.27 -23.89 -3.02
C VAL A 412 8.92 -25.35 -2.75
N LYS A 413 9.88 -26.28 -2.93
CA LYS A 413 9.66 -27.70 -2.63
C LYS A 413 9.37 -27.93 -1.15
N TRP A 414 10.15 -27.32 -0.25
CA TRP A 414 9.90 -27.36 1.19
C TRP A 414 8.48 -26.89 1.55
N LEU A 415 8.01 -25.79 0.93
CA LEU A 415 6.67 -25.27 1.20
C LEU A 415 5.58 -26.26 0.78
N ILE A 416 5.78 -26.94 -0.36
CA ILE A 416 4.85 -27.99 -0.83
C ILE A 416 4.81 -29.14 0.17
N ASP A 417 5.99 -29.66 0.56
CA ASP A 417 6.09 -30.77 1.51
C ASP A 417 5.47 -30.43 2.88
N GLU A 418 5.68 -29.20 3.37
CA GLU A 418 5.07 -28.72 4.62
C GLU A 418 3.55 -28.62 4.51
N LEU A 419 2.99 -28.09 3.41
CA LEU A 419 1.55 -28.02 3.18
C LEU A 419 0.92 -29.42 3.08
N HIS A 420 1.58 -30.35 2.37
CA HIS A 420 1.17 -31.75 2.30
C HIS A 420 1.14 -32.41 3.68
N SER A 421 2.13 -32.13 4.54
CA SER A 421 2.15 -32.64 5.93
C SER A 421 0.95 -32.18 6.77
N LYS A 422 0.29 -31.08 6.37
CA LYS A 422 -0.94 -30.56 6.99
C LYS A 422 -2.22 -31.00 6.27
N GLY A 423 -2.12 -31.89 5.30
CA GLY A 423 -3.27 -32.41 4.54
C GLY A 423 -3.83 -31.44 3.48
N VAL A 424 -3.02 -30.48 3.04
CA VAL A 424 -3.41 -29.45 2.06
C VAL A 424 -2.79 -29.79 0.71
N LYS A 425 -3.59 -29.84 -0.35
CA LYS A 425 -3.10 -30.03 -1.73
C LYS A 425 -2.49 -28.74 -2.27
N VAL A 426 -1.47 -28.85 -3.12
CA VAL A 426 -0.76 -27.71 -3.69
C VAL A 426 -0.77 -27.77 -5.21
N LEU A 427 -1.28 -26.71 -5.84
CA LEU A 427 -1.38 -26.59 -7.29
C LEU A 427 -0.30 -25.63 -7.83
N LEU A 428 0.27 -25.99 -8.98
CA LEU A 428 1.13 -25.09 -9.74
C LEU A 428 0.27 -24.02 -10.41
N GLY A 429 0.26 -22.81 -9.86
CA GLY A 429 -0.42 -21.66 -10.47
C GLY A 429 0.43 -21.05 -11.57
N VAL A 430 -0.16 -20.82 -12.74
CA VAL A 430 0.56 -20.18 -13.86
C VAL A 430 -0.27 -19.08 -14.50
N TYR A 431 0.29 -17.88 -14.53
CA TYR A 431 -0.28 -16.77 -15.30
C TYR A 431 -0.09 -17.02 -16.80
N LEU A 432 -1.17 -17.06 -17.56
CA LEU A 432 -1.18 -17.32 -19.00
C LEU A 432 -1.20 -16.02 -19.81
N ARG A 433 -0.45 -15.03 -19.32
CA ARG A 433 -0.27 -13.73 -19.95
C ARG A 433 1.07 -13.12 -19.58
N LYS A 434 1.51 -12.15 -20.38
CA LYS A 434 2.66 -11.30 -20.06
C LYS A 434 2.22 -10.15 -19.16
N GLU A 435 2.62 -10.20 -17.89
CA GLU A 435 2.39 -9.13 -16.91
C GLU A 435 3.39 -7.98 -17.11
N LYS A 436 2.93 -6.75 -16.85
CA LYS A 436 3.81 -5.57 -16.86
C LYS A 436 4.38 -5.36 -15.45
N VAL A 437 5.65 -4.96 -15.36
CA VAL A 437 6.26 -4.54 -14.09
C VAL A 437 5.46 -3.37 -13.53
N LYS A 438 5.05 -3.46 -12.27
CA LYS A 438 4.30 -2.43 -11.55
C LYS A 438 5.14 -1.88 -10.42
N TYR A 439 5.20 -0.56 -10.31
CA TYR A 439 5.98 0.14 -9.29
C TYR A 439 5.14 0.53 -8.07
N HIS A 440 4.11 -0.27 -7.74
CA HIS A 440 3.24 -0.01 -6.61
C HIS A 440 3.79 -0.71 -5.36
N TYR A 441 4.13 0.06 -4.32
CA TYR A 441 4.73 -0.45 -3.08
C TYR A 441 5.98 -1.34 -3.27
N GLY A 442 6.83 -0.99 -4.23
CA GLY A 442 8.02 -1.76 -4.63
C GLY A 442 8.03 -2.08 -6.11
N VAL A 443 9.04 -2.84 -6.56
CA VAL A 443 9.10 -3.36 -7.94
C VAL A 443 8.40 -4.72 -7.97
N GLN A 444 7.13 -4.70 -8.37
CA GLN A 444 6.26 -5.86 -8.45
C GLN A 444 6.06 -6.32 -9.90
N GLY A 445 5.48 -7.50 -10.07
CA GLY A 445 5.36 -8.22 -11.34
C GLY A 445 6.49 -9.25 -11.52
N PHE A 446 6.37 -10.05 -12.57
CA PHE A 446 7.25 -11.20 -12.80
C PHE A 446 7.98 -11.15 -14.13
N ALA A 447 9.08 -11.92 -14.23
CA ALA A 447 9.88 -12.03 -15.44
C ALA A 447 9.16 -12.83 -16.55
N VAL A 448 9.33 -12.35 -17.78
CA VAL A 448 8.69 -12.83 -19.03
C VAL A 448 9.63 -12.64 -20.22
N ASP A 449 10.93 -12.83 -19.98
CA ASP A 449 11.99 -12.59 -20.96
C ASP A 449 11.93 -13.61 -22.10
N TRP A 450 11.64 -14.87 -21.80
CA TRP A 450 11.45 -15.91 -22.81
C TRP A 450 10.18 -15.66 -23.63
N VAL A 451 9.07 -15.31 -22.97
CA VAL A 451 7.85 -14.93 -23.70
C VAL A 451 8.08 -13.70 -24.60
N LYS A 452 8.88 -12.72 -24.16
CA LYS A 452 9.24 -11.56 -25.00
C LYS A 452 10.07 -11.94 -26.23
N SER A 453 10.88 -13.00 -26.16
CA SER A 453 11.66 -13.47 -27.31
C SER A 453 10.86 -14.34 -28.29
N HIS A 454 9.62 -14.70 -27.95
CA HIS A 454 8.71 -15.50 -28.77
C HIS A 454 7.39 -14.73 -29.04
N PRO A 455 7.40 -13.67 -29.85
CA PRO A 455 6.21 -12.87 -30.11
C PRO A 455 5.06 -13.64 -30.80
N GLU A 456 5.35 -14.77 -31.45
CA GLU A 456 4.37 -15.62 -32.14
C GLU A 456 3.36 -16.30 -31.19
N ILE A 457 3.67 -16.39 -29.90
CA ILE A 457 2.76 -16.92 -28.88
C ILE A 457 1.98 -15.82 -28.14
N LEU A 458 2.13 -14.55 -28.53
CA LEU A 458 1.48 -13.41 -27.88
C LEU A 458 0.27 -12.91 -28.67
N GLY A 459 -0.89 -12.90 -28.02
CA GLY A 459 -2.14 -12.38 -28.56
C GLY A 459 -2.50 -10.97 -28.06
N PHE A 460 -3.71 -10.53 -28.39
CA PHE A 460 -4.27 -9.27 -27.92
C PHE A 460 -4.38 -9.24 -26.38
N GLN A 461 -4.09 -8.09 -25.75
CA GLN A 461 -3.97 -7.94 -24.29
C GLN A 461 -2.85 -8.80 -23.65
N ASP A 462 -1.84 -9.19 -24.44
CA ASP A 462 -0.67 -9.93 -23.97
C ASP A 462 -1.00 -11.34 -23.41
N VAL A 463 -2.14 -11.95 -23.82
CA VAL A 463 -2.48 -13.35 -23.48
C VAL A 463 -1.67 -14.34 -24.32
N LEU A 464 -1.41 -15.53 -23.77
CA LEU A 464 -0.67 -16.56 -24.48
C LEU A 464 -1.56 -17.40 -25.41
N LEU A 465 -1.07 -17.70 -26.61
CA LEU A 465 -1.76 -18.42 -27.67
C LEU A 465 -1.27 -19.87 -27.75
N PHE A 466 -1.97 -20.83 -27.14
CA PHE A 466 -1.52 -22.24 -27.14
C PHE A 466 -1.77 -23.00 -28.43
N ASN A 467 -2.51 -22.40 -29.37
CA ASN A 467 -2.64 -22.87 -30.75
C ASN A 467 -1.50 -22.40 -31.67
N SER A 468 -0.56 -21.58 -31.17
CA SER A 468 0.63 -21.15 -31.93
C SER A 468 1.69 -22.25 -32.00
N THR A 469 2.52 -22.19 -33.03
CA THR A 469 3.66 -23.10 -33.25
C THR A 469 4.98 -22.40 -32.95
N LEU A 470 5.81 -23.03 -32.14
CA LEU A 470 7.17 -22.59 -31.81
C LEU A 470 8.19 -23.22 -32.75
N ASN A 471 9.26 -22.49 -33.08
CA ASN A 471 10.45 -23.05 -33.70
C ASN A 471 11.55 -23.20 -32.65
N ILE A 472 11.80 -24.43 -32.19
CA ILE A 472 12.84 -24.75 -31.22
C ILE A 472 13.88 -25.62 -31.91
N ASN A 473 15.12 -25.12 -32.01
CA ASN A 473 16.25 -25.83 -32.62
C ASN A 473 15.94 -26.38 -34.02
N GLY A 474 15.18 -25.63 -34.83
CA GLY A 474 14.81 -26.03 -36.20
C GLY A 474 13.61 -26.98 -36.29
N LYS A 475 12.95 -27.31 -35.16
CA LYS A 475 11.74 -28.12 -35.13
C LYS A 475 10.52 -27.27 -34.78
N ASN A 476 9.46 -27.42 -35.56
CA ASN A 476 8.16 -26.82 -35.29
C ASN A 476 7.38 -27.68 -34.30
N ILE A 477 7.05 -27.12 -33.14
CA ILE A 477 6.33 -27.79 -32.05
C ILE A 477 5.15 -26.92 -31.65
N LEU A 478 3.97 -27.51 -31.43
CA LEU A 478 2.82 -26.77 -30.92
C LEU A 478 3.13 -26.24 -29.51
N TYR A 479 2.82 -24.98 -29.23
CA TYR A 479 3.14 -24.40 -27.93
C TYR A 479 2.43 -25.13 -26.78
N ALA A 480 1.20 -25.60 -27.00
CA ALA A 480 0.49 -26.47 -26.04
C ALA A 480 1.28 -27.74 -25.67
N ASP A 481 1.90 -28.41 -26.64
CA ASP A 481 2.71 -29.62 -26.41
C ASP A 481 3.94 -29.28 -25.59
N TYR A 482 4.66 -28.23 -26.00
CA TYR A 482 5.86 -27.76 -25.32
C TYR A 482 5.58 -27.40 -23.86
N PHE A 483 4.53 -26.60 -23.64
CA PHE A 483 4.17 -26.09 -22.32
C PHE A 483 3.66 -27.21 -21.40
N SER A 484 2.76 -28.08 -21.88
CA SER A 484 2.21 -29.18 -21.08
C SER A 484 3.29 -30.19 -20.64
N MET A 485 4.28 -30.48 -21.49
CA MET A 485 5.43 -31.32 -21.13
C MET A 485 6.25 -30.71 -19.99
N LYS A 486 6.47 -29.39 -20.01
CA LYS A 486 7.19 -28.67 -18.95
C LYS A 486 6.39 -28.63 -17.65
N VAL A 487 5.08 -28.38 -17.72
CA VAL A 487 4.17 -28.46 -16.56
C VAL A 487 4.25 -29.85 -15.93
N LYS A 488 4.18 -30.92 -16.72
CA LYS A 488 4.29 -32.30 -16.21
C LYS A 488 5.60 -32.54 -15.45
N SER A 489 6.70 -32.05 -15.99
CA SER A 489 8.03 -32.16 -15.36
C SER A 489 8.08 -31.41 -14.03
N LEU A 490 7.58 -30.17 -14.01
CA LEU A 490 7.49 -29.37 -12.78
C LEU A 490 6.64 -30.04 -11.70
N ILE A 491 5.47 -30.57 -12.09
CA ILE A 491 4.56 -31.27 -11.18
C ILE A 491 5.27 -32.45 -10.52
N SER A 492 5.93 -33.29 -11.32
CA SER A 492 6.67 -34.45 -10.83
C SER A 492 7.85 -34.06 -9.92
N ASP A 493 8.66 -33.09 -10.35
CA ASP A 493 9.91 -32.76 -9.66
C ASP A 493 9.69 -32.04 -8.33
N PHE A 494 8.73 -31.12 -8.29
CA PHE A 494 8.39 -30.38 -7.06
C PHE A 494 7.42 -31.16 -6.17
N GLY A 495 6.55 -31.99 -6.75
CA GLY A 495 5.50 -32.71 -6.02
C GLY A 495 4.18 -31.94 -5.96
N PHE A 496 3.81 -31.21 -7.02
CA PHE A 496 2.48 -30.58 -7.08
C PHE A 496 1.37 -31.63 -7.29
N ASP A 497 0.16 -31.34 -6.84
CA ASP A 497 -1.02 -32.19 -7.04
C ASP A 497 -1.74 -31.94 -8.39
N GLY A 498 -1.36 -30.87 -9.08
CA GLY A 498 -2.02 -30.43 -10.30
C GLY A 498 -1.60 -29.02 -10.73
N VAL A 499 -2.37 -28.42 -11.63
CA VAL A 499 -2.11 -27.11 -12.23
C VAL A 499 -3.34 -26.21 -12.12
N TYR A 500 -3.09 -24.92 -11.89
CA TYR A 500 -4.09 -23.86 -11.87
C TYR A 500 -3.77 -22.82 -12.95
N LEU A 501 -4.59 -22.74 -13.98
CA LEU A 501 -4.38 -21.89 -15.16
C LEU A 501 -5.06 -20.53 -14.97
N MET A 502 -4.26 -19.47 -14.82
CA MET A 502 -4.70 -18.12 -14.47
C MET A 502 -4.67 -17.18 -15.67
N ASP A 503 -5.58 -16.20 -15.71
CA ASP A 503 -5.49 -15.01 -16.56
C ASP A 503 -5.27 -15.25 -18.07
N TRP A 504 -5.79 -16.37 -18.59
CA TRP A 504 -5.81 -16.66 -20.03
C TRP A 504 -6.84 -15.83 -20.82
N ASN A 505 -7.70 -15.09 -20.12
CA ASN A 505 -8.81 -14.33 -20.69
C ASN A 505 -8.86 -12.89 -20.17
N ASN A 506 -9.34 -11.99 -21.03
CA ASN A 506 -9.66 -10.61 -20.68
C ASN A 506 -10.98 -10.19 -21.36
N TRP A 507 -11.81 -9.41 -20.64
CA TRP A 507 -13.08 -8.91 -21.16
C TRP A 507 -12.97 -8.11 -22.47
N LYS A 508 -11.82 -7.47 -22.73
CA LYS A 508 -11.58 -6.68 -23.95
C LYS A 508 -11.31 -7.53 -25.19
N ILE A 509 -10.94 -8.79 -25.03
CA ILE A 509 -10.75 -9.71 -26.17
C ILE A 509 -12.13 -9.98 -26.77
N LYS A 510 -12.25 -9.97 -28.11
CA LYS A 510 -13.47 -10.34 -28.85
C LYS A 510 -13.19 -11.56 -29.73
N GLY A 511 -14.22 -12.35 -30.05
CA GLY A 511 -14.10 -13.55 -30.90
C GLY A 511 -13.82 -14.85 -30.12
N ASP A 512 -13.33 -15.87 -30.82
CA ASP A 512 -13.11 -17.22 -30.29
C ASP A 512 -11.85 -17.29 -29.40
N LYS A 513 -12.05 -16.96 -28.13
CA LYS A 513 -11.03 -17.03 -27.07
C LYS A 513 -10.67 -18.47 -26.69
N LEU A 514 -11.58 -19.43 -26.89
CA LEU A 514 -11.38 -20.81 -26.47
C LEU A 514 -10.34 -21.51 -27.32
N SER A 515 -10.27 -21.18 -28.61
CA SER A 515 -9.24 -21.68 -29.53
C SER A 515 -7.81 -21.51 -28.98
N TYR A 516 -7.57 -20.51 -28.13
CA TYR A 516 -6.26 -20.22 -27.56
C TYR A 516 -5.89 -21.09 -26.37
N ILE A 517 -6.85 -21.69 -25.64
CA ILE A 517 -6.58 -22.42 -24.40
C ILE A 517 -6.94 -23.90 -24.48
N LEU A 518 -7.90 -24.29 -25.33
CA LEU A 518 -8.34 -25.67 -25.46
C LEU A 518 -7.20 -26.65 -25.79
N PRO A 519 -6.26 -26.35 -26.72
CA PRO A 519 -5.14 -27.26 -26.99
C PRO A 519 -4.31 -27.58 -25.74
N LEU A 520 -4.12 -26.60 -24.85
CA LEU A 520 -3.41 -26.82 -23.60
C LEU A 520 -4.20 -27.72 -22.64
N LEU A 521 -5.50 -27.47 -22.48
CA LEU A 521 -6.36 -28.29 -21.60
C LEU A 521 -6.42 -29.74 -22.05
N GLU A 522 -6.59 -29.97 -23.36
CA GLU A 522 -6.61 -31.29 -23.97
C GLU A 522 -5.31 -32.05 -23.72
N ASN A 523 -4.16 -31.38 -23.89
CA ASN A 523 -2.84 -31.97 -23.65
C ASN A 523 -2.57 -32.27 -22.18
N LEU A 524 -2.97 -31.39 -21.27
CA LEU A 524 -2.81 -31.63 -19.83
C LEU A 524 -3.68 -32.82 -19.38
N LYS A 525 -4.90 -32.90 -19.89
CA LYS A 525 -5.85 -34.00 -19.61
C LYS A 525 -5.34 -35.33 -20.16
N SER A 526 -4.86 -35.36 -21.41
CA SER A 526 -4.32 -36.57 -22.03
C SER A 526 -3.03 -37.06 -21.35
N SER A 527 -2.21 -36.12 -20.88
CA SER A 527 -0.94 -36.41 -20.20
C SER A 527 -1.07 -36.84 -18.74
N ARG A 528 -2.29 -36.80 -18.18
CA ARG A 528 -2.64 -37.06 -16.76
C ARG A 528 -1.80 -36.24 -15.78
N CYS A 529 -1.69 -34.93 -16.00
CA CYS A 529 -0.86 -34.00 -15.22
C CYS A 529 -1.46 -33.61 -13.85
N GLY A 530 -2.11 -34.53 -13.13
CA GLY A 530 -2.83 -34.23 -11.89
C GLY A 530 -4.14 -33.48 -12.10
N GLU A 531 -4.64 -32.80 -11.07
CA GLU A 531 -5.90 -32.04 -11.12
C GLU A 531 -5.75 -30.74 -11.93
N ILE A 532 -6.72 -30.44 -12.80
CA ILE A 532 -6.70 -29.27 -13.69
C ILE A 532 -7.74 -28.26 -13.23
N PHE A 533 -7.26 -27.13 -12.71
CA PHE A 533 -8.05 -25.96 -12.37
C PHE A 533 -7.86 -24.90 -13.46
N VAL A 534 -8.94 -24.29 -13.92
CA VAL A 534 -8.89 -23.20 -14.91
C VAL A 534 -9.81 -22.06 -14.53
N GLU A 535 -9.33 -20.83 -14.65
CA GLU A 535 -10.19 -19.66 -14.47
C GLU A 535 -11.27 -19.60 -15.56
N GLY A 536 -12.47 -19.18 -15.19
CA GLY A 536 -13.57 -18.95 -16.11
C GLY A 536 -13.33 -17.75 -17.02
N VAL A 537 -14.20 -17.62 -18.02
CA VAL A 537 -14.18 -16.47 -18.93
C VAL A 537 -14.49 -15.19 -18.15
N ASP A 538 -13.80 -14.11 -18.50
CA ASP A 538 -13.99 -12.79 -17.90
C ASP A 538 -15.23 -12.08 -18.49
N SER A 539 -16.40 -12.71 -18.35
CA SER A 539 -17.67 -12.26 -18.92
C SER A 539 -18.86 -12.71 -18.07
N THR A 540 -19.95 -11.93 -18.10
CA THR A 540 -21.26 -12.28 -17.52
C THR A 540 -22.29 -12.64 -18.60
N ASN A 541 -21.86 -13.07 -19.79
CA ASN A 541 -22.77 -13.49 -20.86
C ASN A 541 -22.25 -14.68 -21.70
N ASP A 542 -21.06 -15.19 -21.42
CA ASP A 542 -20.44 -16.26 -22.21
C ASP A 542 -20.65 -17.64 -21.56
N VAL A 543 -21.91 -18.09 -21.60
CA VAL A 543 -22.33 -19.38 -21.03
C VAL A 543 -21.63 -20.53 -21.74
N ASN A 544 -21.60 -20.52 -23.08
CA ASN A 544 -21.08 -21.62 -23.89
C ASN A 544 -19.60 -21.89 -23.61
N SER A 545 -18.78 -20.84 -23.52
CA SER A 545 -17.36 -21.04 -23.22
C SER A 545 -17.15 -21.66 -21.84
N THR A 546 -17.97 -21.28 -20.87
CA THR A 546 -17.94 -21.84 -19.51
C THR A 546 -18.28 -23.33 -19.51
N LEU A 547 -19.32 -23.73 -20.24
CA LEU A 547 -19.70 -25.14 -20.39
C LEU A 547 -18.57 -25.96 -21.04
N THR A 548 -17.89 -25.41 -22.04
CA THR A 548 -16.76 -26.07 -22.69
C THR A 548 -15.58 -26.25 -21.74
N LEU A 549 -15.28 -25.27 -20.88
CA LEU A 549 -14.23 -25.39 -19.87
C LEU A 549 -14.54 -26.49 -18.85
N VAL A 550 -15.80 -26.59 -18.38
CA VAL A 550 -16.24 -27.62 -17.40
C VAL A 550 -16.06 -29.05 -17.93
N LYS A 551 -16.12 -29.24 -19.26
CA LYS A 551 -15.87 -30.54 -19.91
C LYS A 551 -14.38 -30.89 -20.00
N ASN A 552 -13.50 -29.88 -19.98
CA ASN A 552 -12.07 -30.02 -20.26
C ASN A 552 -11.16 -29.78 -19.04
N ALA A 553 -11.73 -29.44 -17.88
CA ALA A 553 -11.02 -29.27 -16.62
C ALA A 553 -11.74 -30.00 -15.48
N ASP A 554 -11.02 -30.29 -14.40
CA ASP A 554 -11.60 -30.87 -13.19
C ASP A 554 -12.39 -29.82 -12.41
N TYR A 555 -11.88 -28.59 -12.38
CA TYR A 555 -12.55 -27.45 -11.75
C TYR A 555 -12.44 -26.18 -12.60
N VAL A 556 -13.54 -25.41 -12.64
CA VAL A 556 -13.60 -24.09 -13.28
C VAL A 556 -13.95 -23.03 -12.24
N ILE A 557 -13.10 -22.01 -12.13
CA ILE A 557 -13.24 -20.93 -11.14
C ILE A 557 -13.81 -19.69 -11.82
N LEU A 558 -15.06 -19.39 -11.54
CA LEU A 558 -15.77 -18.26 -12.12
C LEU A 558 -15.17 -16.93 -11.63
N LYS A 559 -14.91 -15.99 -12.55
CA LYS A 559 -14.38 -14.64 -12.25
C LYS A 559 -15.46 -13.71 -11.68
N THR A 560 -15.90 -13.99 -10.47
CA THR A 560 -16.99 -13.29 -9.77
C THR A 560 -16.47 -12.12 -8.93
N ALA A 561 -16.22 -10.97 -9.57
CA ALA A 561 -15.63 -9.79 -8.91
C ALA A 561 -16.45 -8.48 -9.13
N PRO A 562 -17.77 -8.43 -8.85
CA PRO A 562 -18.60 -7.28 -9.21
C PRO A 562 -18.13 -5.97 -8.58
N TRP A 563 -17.70 -5.95 -7.32
CA TRP A 563 -17.12 -4.76 -6.68
C TRP A 563 -15.88 -4.26 -7.42
N VAL A 564 -14.89 -5.12 -7.60
CA VAL A 564 -13.61 -4.77 -8.23
C VAL A 564 -13.82 -4.29 -9.67
N ASN A 565 -14.66 -5.00 -10.42
CA ASN A 565 -14.94 -4.70 -11.81
C ASN A 565 -15.67 -3.35 -11.99
N ARG A 566 -16.57 -2.98 -11.07
CA ARG A 566 -17.30 -1.70 -11.13
C ARG A 566 -16.51 -0.52 -10.58
N ILE A 567 -15.85 -0.71 -9.43
CA ILE A 567 -15.25 0.39 -8.68
C ILE A 567 -13.80 0.65 -9.12
N TYR A 568 -13.02 -0.41 -9.32
CA TYR A 568 -11.60 -0.28 -9.65
C TYR A 568 -11.36 -0.28 -11.16
N TYR A 569 -11.82 -1.31 -11.86
CA TYR A 569 -11.60 -1.41 -13.31
C TYR A 569 -12.55 -0.53 -14.14
N VAL A 570 -13.61 0.00 -13.53
CA VAL A 570 -14.63 0.86 -14.17
C VAL A 570 -15.05 0.27 -15.52
N ARG A 571 -15.40 -1.02 -15.50
CA ARG A 571 -15.76 -1.76 -16.70
C ARG A 571 -16.97 -1.14 -17.40
N THR A 572 -16.93 -1.13 -18.72
CA THR A 572 -17.98 -0.57 -19.57
C THR A 572 -19.11 -1.55 -19.83
N ASP A 573 -18.90 -2.84 -19.59
CA ASP A 573 -19.89 -3.90 -19.70
C ASP A 573 -20.64 -4.16 -18.38
N GLU A 574 -21.76 -4.88 -18.44
CA GLU A 574 -22.67 -5.05 -17.30
C GLU A 574 -22.13 -6.07 -16.27
N VAL A 575 -21.41 -5.59 -15.25
CA VAL A 575 -20.78 -6.41 -14.18
C VAL A 575 -21.45 -6.23 -12.81
N SER A 576 -22.78 -6.10 -12.78
CA SER A 576 -23.53 -6.00 -11.52
C SER A 576 -23.70 -7.37 -10.86
N ILE A 577 -23.95 -7.41 -9.54
CA ILE A 577 -24.30 -8.68 -8.86
C ILE A 577 -25.46 -9.37 -9.57
N LYS A 578 -26.47 -8.61 -10.04
CA LYS A 578 -27.62 -9.13 -10.77
C LYS A 578 -27.24 -9.75 -12.12
N SER A 579 -26.29 -9.16 -12.85
CA SER A 579 -25.84 -9.74 -14.13
C SER A 579 -25.05 -11.02 -13.92
N TYR A 580 -24.18 -11.07 -12.89
CA TYR A 580 -23.53 -12.31 -12.47
C TYR A 580 -24.55 -13.37 -12.06
N GLN A 581 -25.57 -13.01 -11.27
CA GLN A 581 -26.61 -13.96 -10.87
C GLN A 581 -27.35 -14.54 -12.08
N ARG A 582 -27.81 -13.71 -13.02
CA ARG A 582 -28.45 -14.19 -14.25
C ARG A 582 -27.55 -15.17 -15.02
N TYR A 583 -26.30 -14.77 -15.27
CA TYR A 583 -25.33 -15.61 -15.96
C TYR A 583 -25.08 -16.95 -15.26
N LEU A 584 -24.92 -16.94 -13.94
CA LEU A 584 -24.70 -18.15 -13.16
C LEU A 584 -25.93 -19.05 -13.16
N SER A 585 -27.15 -18.50 -13.08
CA SER A 585 -28.38 -19.29 -13.23
C SER A 585 -28.43 -20.00 -14.58
N GLU A 586 -28.14 -19.29 -15.68
CA GLU A 586 -28.14 -19.88 -17.02
C GLU A 586 -27.06 -20.96 -17.21
N VAL A 587 -25.88 -20.78 -16.60
CA VAL A 587 -24.82 -21.82 -16.57
C VAL A 587 -25.30 -23.03 -15.78
N LEU A 588 -25.83 -22.83 -14.58
CA LEU A 588 -26.27 -23.91 -13.70
C LEU A 588 -27.47 -24.68 -14.29
N GLU A 589 -28.38 -24.04 -15.00
CA GLU A 589 -29.51 -24.74 -15.66
C GLU A 589 -29.05 -25.73 -16.73
N LYS A 590 -27.91 -25.46 -17.39
CA LYS A 590 -27.37 -26.27 -18.49
C LYS A 590 -26.40 -27.37 -18.05
N LEU A 591 -26.03 -27.42 -16.78
CA LEU A 591 -25.08 -28.39 -16.24
C LEU A 591 -25.78 -29.53 -15.50
N SER A 592 -25.27 -30.74 -15.67
CA SER A 592 -25.63 -31.89 -14.85
C SER A 592 -25.20 -31.70 -13.39
N VAL A 593 -25.72 -32.54 -12.49
CA VAL A 593 -25.37 -32.49 -11.05
C VAL A 593 -23.87 -32.67 -10.82
N ASP A 594 -23.23 -33.56 -11.56
CA ASP A 594 -21.78 -33.80 -11.44
C ASP A 594 -20.95 -32.66 -12.04
N GLU A 595 -21.39 -32.06 -13.13
CA GLU A 595 -20.70 -30.89 -13.71
C GLU A 595 -20.83 -29.66 -12.81
N LYS A 596 -21.96 -29.47 -12.11
CA LYS A 596 -22.12 -28.41 -11.10
C LYS A 596 -21.09 -28.52 -9.97
N ARG A 597 -20.67 -29.74 -9.62
CA ARG A 597 -19.63 -29.99 -8.60
C ARG A 597 -18.25 -29.47 -9.01
N ARG A 598 -18.04 -29.19 -10.29
CA ARG A 598 -16.78 -28.67 -10.85
C ARG A 598 -16.72 -27.14 -10.86
N LEU A 599 -17.83 -26.45 -10.61
CA LEU A 599 -17.87 -24.99 -10.59
C LEU A 599 -17.56 -24.44 -9.19
N LEU A 600 -16.60 -23.52 -9.15
CA LEU A 600 -16.23 -22.74 -7.97
C LEU A 600 -16.42 -21.25 -8.27
N TYR A 601 -16.69 -20.43 -7.26
CA TYR A 601 -16.72 -18.96 -7.42
C TYR A 601 -15.46 -18.30 -6.84
N GLY A 602 -15.01 -17.21 -7.45
CA GLY A 602 -13.89 -16.41 -6.95
C GLY A 602 -14.33 -15.43 -5.86
N ILE A 603 -13.51 -15.30 -4.83
CA ILE A 603 -13.66 -14.32 -3.74
C ILE A 603 -12.47 -13.38 -3.83
N TYR A 604 -12.71 -12.14 -4.25
CA TYR A 604 -11.68 -11.13 -4.49
C TYR A 604 -11.59 -10.19 -3.31
N VAL A 605 -10.47 -10.24 -2.59
CA VAL A 605 -10.37 -9.64 -1.25
C VAL A 605 -9.44 -8.44 -1.23
N PHE A 606 -8.20 -8.60 -1.66
CA PHE A 606 -7.23 -7.52 -1.68
C PHE A 606 -6.04 -7.84 -2.57
N ASP A 607 -5.74 -6.99 -3.55
CA ASP A 607 -4.55 -7.11 -4.39
C ASP A 607 -3.56 -5.99 -4.07
N TYR A 608 -2.45 -6.35 -3.45
CA TYR A 608 -1.40 -5.42 -3.06
C TYR A 608 -0.66 -4.85 -4.27
N VAL A 609 -0.42 -5.67 -5.31
CA VAL A 609 0.29 -5.26 -6.53
C VAL A 609 -0.53 -4.25 -7.33
N ASP A 610 -1.85 -4.41 -7.40
CA ASP A 610 -2.74 -3.49 -8.11
C ASP A 610 -3.34 -2.39 -7.23
N GLY A 611 -3.23 -2.52 -5.91
CA GLY A 611 -3.64 -1.51 -4.95
C GLY A 611 -5.16 -1.38 -4.79
N TRP A 612 -5.90 -2.48 -4.97
CA TRP A 612 -7.36 -2.51 -4.77
C TRP A 612 -7.76 -3.45 -3.64
N PHE A 613 -8.91 -3.18 -3.05
CA PHE A 613 -9.44 -3.85 -1.87
C PHE A 613 -10.97 -3.98 -1.97
N THR A 614 -11.50 -5.12 -1.55
CA THR A 614 -12.94 -5.33 -1.38
C THR A 614 -13.29 -5.23 0.11
N PRO A 615 -14.12 -4.24 0.52
CA PRO A 615 -14.59 -4.12 1.90
C PRO A 615 -15.24 -5.41 2.42
N ALA A 616 -15.03 -5.73 3.70
CA ALA A 616 -15.51 -6.99 4.29
C ALA A 616 -17.03 -7.19 4.13
N PHE A 617 -17.83 -6.13 4.29
CA PHE A 617 -19.29 -6.21 4.11
C PHE A 617 -19.68 -6.52 2.65
N GLU A 618 -18.91 -6.03 1.69
CA GLU A 618 -19.14 -6.26 0.27
C GLU A 618 -18.72 -7.67 -0.11
N ALA A 619 -17.54 -8.11 0.34
CA ALA A 619 -17.10 -9.50 0.19
C ALA A 619 -18.13 -10.47 0.77
N GLN A 620 -18.68 -10.18 1.96
CA GLN A 620 -19.75 -10.99 2.55
C GLN A 620 -21.02 -11.02 1.68
N ARG A 621 -21.41 -9.87 1.12
CA ARG A 621 -22.58 -9.77 0.24
C ARG A 621 -22.39 -10.61 -1.02
N GLU A 622 -21.22 -10.53 -1.65
CA GLU A 622 -20.87 -11.29 -2.85
C GLU A 622 -20.85 -12.81 -2.55
N VAL A 623 -20.16 -13.23 -1.48
CA VAL A 623 -20.11 -14.62 -1.02
C VAL A 623 -21.52 -15.20 -0.82
N ASN A 624 -22.38 -14.48 -0.09
CA ASN A 624 -23.75 -14.92 0.17
C ASN A 624 -24.57 -15.04 -1.13
N ALA A 625 -24.41 -14.08 -2.05
CA ALA A 625 -25.17 -14.05 -3.31
C ALA A 625 -24.84 -15.25 -4.20
N PHE A 626 -23.55 -15.60 -4.34
CA PHE A 626 -23.12 -16.73 -5.17
C PHE A 626 -23.39 -18.09 -4.53
N TYR A 627 -23.33 -18.18 -3.20
CA TYR A 627 -23.76 -19.40 -2.51
C TYR A 627 -25.27 -19.64 -2.64
N GLN A 628 -26.09 -18.59 -2.48
CA GLN A 628 -27.55 -18.68 -2.58
C GLN A 628 -28.02 -19.10 -3.98
N ILE A 629 -27.29 -18.73 -5.03
CA ILE A 629 -27.66 -19.10 -6.41
C ILE A 629 -27.40 -20.56 -6.77
N GLY A 630 -26.60 -21.26 -5.97
CA GLY A 630 -26.38 -22.70 -6.13
C GLY A 630 -24.95 -23.13 -6.45
N VAL A 631 -23.97 -22.23 -6.46
CA VAL A 631 -22.54 -22.59 -6.58
C VAL A 631 -22.02 -23.04 -5.21
N ARG A 632 -22.37 -24.27 -4.81
CA ARG A 632 -22.10 -24.80 -3.46
C ARG A 632 -20.84 -25.65 -3.34
N SER A 633 -20.19 -25.94 -4.46
CA SER A 633 -19.07 -26.88 -4.54
C SER A 633 -17.79 -26.32 -3.93
N GLY A 634 -17.66 -24.99 -3.87
CA GLY A 634 -16.51 -24.34 -3.28
C GLY A 634 -16.19 -22.98 -3.87
N TYR A 635 -15.03 -22.47 -3.47
CA TYR A 635 -14.58 -21.14 -3.82
C TYR A 635 -13.06 -21.03 -3.84
N ALA A 636 -12.58 -19.98 -4.49
CA ALA A 636 -11.18 -19.59 -4.50
C ALA A 636 -10.99 -18.18 -3.93
N ILE A 637 -10.19 -18.05 -2.87
CA ILE A 637 -9.85 -16.78 -2.24
C ILE A 637 -8.63 -16.19 -2.97
N TYR A 638 -8.89 -15.21 -3.83
CA TYR A 638 -7.87 -14.53 -4.61
C TYR A 638 -7.09 -13.53 -3.78
N HIS A 639 -5.78 -13.65 -3.82
CA HIS A 639 -4.83 -12.85 -3.05
C HIS A 639 -4.94 -13.08 -1.54
N SER A 640 -5.13 -14.35 -1.15
CA SER A 640 -5.00 -14.80 0.25
C SER A 640 -3.58 -14.55 0.75
N SER A 641 -3.35 -13.38 1.34
CA SER A 641 -2.04 -12.91 1.75
C SER A 641 -2.04 -12.43 3.19
N ARG A 642 -0.87 -12.14 3.75
CA ARG A 642 -0.74 -11.54 5.08
C ARG A 642 -1.29 -10.11 5.18
N TYR A 643 -1.66 -9.51 4.05
CA TYR A 643 -2.01 -8.10 3.93
C TYR A 643 -3.52 -7.85 4.01
N ILE A 644 -4.35 -8.89 4.12
CA ILE A 644 -5.80 -8.73 4.20
C ILE A 644 -6.19 -8.10 5.56
N PRO A 645 -6.92 -6.96 5.55
CA PRO A 645 -7.20 -6.19 6.75
C PRO A 645 -8.38 -6.73 7.58
N TYR A 646 -8.90 -7.91 7.27
CA TYR A 646 -10.01 -8.51 8.00
C TYR A 646 -9.90 -10.03 8.14
N LYS A 647 -10.56 -10.54 9.18
CA LYS A 647 -10.66 -11.97 9.46
C LYS A 647 -11.55 -12.66 8.41
N MET A 648 -11.17 -13.86 8.00
CA MET A 648 -12.06 -14.81 7.33
C MET A 648 -12.35 -15.97 8.28
N THR A 649 -13.58 -16.44 8.29
CA THR A 649 -13.97 -17.61 9.07
C THR A 649 -14.84 -18.52 8.21
N VAL A 650 -14.61 -19.82 8.28
CA VAL A 650 -15.54 -20.79 7.70
C VAL A 650 -16.64 -21.05 8.73
N GLY A 651 -17.88 -20.75 8.36
CA GLY A 651 -19.06 -21.02 9.19
C GLY A 651 -19.30 -22.51 9.30
N GLY A 652 -19.51 -22.98 10.53
CA GLY A 652 -19.91 -24.36 10.82
C GLY A 652 -21.30 -24.71 10.32
#